data_AF-A0A7T0DWF6-F1
#
_entry.id   AF-A0A7T0DWF6-F1
#
_cell.length_a   1.000
_cell.length_b   1.000
_cell.length_c   1.000
_cell.angle_alpha   90.00
_cell.angle_beta   90.00
_cell.angle_gamma   90.00
#
_symmetry.space_group_name_H-M   'P 1'
#
loop_
_entity.id
_entity.type
_entity.pdbx_description
1 polymer ?
#
loop_
_entity_poly.entity_id
_entity_poly.type
_entity_poly.pdbx_seq_one_letter_code
_entity_poly.pdbx_strand_id
1 'polypeptide(L)'
;MNSTESSTFQNSALSLEQKLEKARAELLDLGARNRLLNIPRTKNTRFLEVIDERSELIYNLLFNEKKTFTFLHGKSGKEEDIEQEEESTDEKRFIYQFDETSTETKSQHLDTKLQTRLTPKGLQTRLLDLYHDSKTLEEEQGANILFLALGTLKWVDPVNKENIRYAPLILVPVSLERGNAGERFKLKARPEDIIPNLSLEAFLERVHHINLPVMQPDDNDVINVSGYFEAVQQAIALKTGWEVKTNDIILGLFSFSKFLMYRDLDPANWPDDEAITSKYLIRALMEEGFDESDGLLSDDCSIDSIITPKDMLHIMDSDSSQTLAIHEVRRGKNLVIQGPPGTGKSQTIANIIASAIADGKTVLFVAEKMAALEVVKRRLDQTGVGDACLELHSNKANKRILLEELKRVWDLGSPRGEFPDELVENLTEARDSLNAHPARLHKIYLPSGLSPYQVIGQLVRLRQNGQTPTDFNLHGFEEWSNNDLTKRLDLVKELVERIEDIGLPQDHPWNGVKRESILPGELDRLVPKINTLRHKTHEFQRAILAIAGQVGITSKLDLFNEAAKIVEIAELINQAPQFAETELVNPIWSTSLTEIKTLLDQGTSYQHNFEEIKNLIHDDQFDTPLLELRDELQTIPDNLLPEGFSAARTLLPLLPQIQMAVTNLTKELGKVRISRSFLPKLTR
;
A
#
# COMPACT_ATOMS: atom_id res chain seq x y z
N MET A 1 -31.88 11.97 -4.15
CA MET A 1 -32.40 12.43 -2.84
C MET A 1 -33.88 12.76 -3.03
N ASN A 2 -34.74 11.75 -2.89
CA ASN A 2 -36.18 11.98 -2.83
C ASN A 2 -36.56 12.26 -1.38
N SER A 3 -37.44 13.24 -1.21
CA SER A 3 -38.03 13.71 0.03
C SER A 3 -38.33 12.60 1.03
N THR A 4 -37.72 12.72 2.20
CA THR A 4 -38.03 11.99 3.43
C THR A 4 -39.52 12.04 3.72
N GLU A 5 -40.20 10.91 3.58
CA GLU A 5 -41.37 10.61 4.41
C GLU A 5 -40.94 10.84 5.85
N SER A 6 -41.54 11.82 6.53
CA SER A 6 -41.34 12.04 7.95
C SER A 6 -41.68 10.72 8.67
N SER A 7 -40.68 10.09 9.27
CA SER A 7 -40.85 8.84 10.01
C SER A 7 -42.03 8.98 10.98
N THR A 8 -43.02 8.11 10.86
CA THR A 8 -44.25 8.06 11.69
C THR A 8 -43.95 7.99 13.19
N PHE A 9 -42.73 7.62 13.55
CA PHE A 9 -42.22 7.46 14.92
C PHE A 9 -41.69 8.77 15.55
N GLN A 10 -41.44 9.81 14.75
CA GLN A 10 -40.96 11.11 15.25
C GLN A 10 -42.07 12.01 15.82
N ASN A 11 -43.34 11.58 15.77
CA ASN A 11 -44.43 12.33 16.42
C ASN A 11 -44.31 12.24 17.95
N SER A 12 -44.08 13.38 18.59
CA SER A 12 -43.81 13.52 20.04
C SER A 12 -45.04 13.37 20.95
N ALA A 13 -46.25 13.18 20.40
CA ALA A 13 -47.49 13.17 21.17
C ALA A 13 -47.96 11.78 21.62
N LEU A 14 -47.39 10.70 21.10
CA LEU A 14 -47.78 9.31 21.43
C LEU A 14 -46.83 8.74 22.47
N SER A 15 -47.37 8.04 23.46
CA SER A 15 -46.58 7.23 24.41
C SER A 15 -45.86 6.09 23.69
N LEU A 16 -44.78 5.58 24.28
CA LEU A 16 -44.01 4.45 23.74
C LEU A 16 -44.88 3.21 23.45
N GLU A 17 -45.79 2.87 24.37
CA GLU A 17 -46.75 1.76 24.18
C GLU A 17 -47.66 1.98 22.97
N GLN A 18 -48.16 3.21 22.77
CA GLN A 18 -49.00 3.53 21.62
C GLN A 18 -48.22 3.52 20.31
N LYS A 19 -46.97 3.99 20.32
CA LYS A 19 -46.08 3.91 19.15
C LYS A 19 -45.79 2.46 18.79
N LEU A 20 -45.53 1.61 19.79
CA LEU A 20 -45.30 0.18 19.62
C LEU A 20 -46.57 -0.52 19.11
N GLU A 21 -47.75 -0.27 19.69
CA GLU A 21 -49.01 -0.87 19.21
C GLU A 21 -49.33 -0.43 17.78
N LYS A 22 -49.00 0.80 17.40
CA LYS A 22 -49.14 1.25 16.02
C LYS A 22 -48.19 0.51 15.08
N ALA A 23 -46.92 0.36 15.44
CA ALA A 23 -45.95 -0.44 14.66
C ALA A 23 -46.40 -1.89 14.53
N ARG A 24 -46.91 -2.47 15.62
CA ARG A 24 -47.50 -3.81 15.65
C ARG A 24 -48.68 -3.90 14.68
N ALA A 25 -49.62 -2.95 14.72
CA ALA A 25 -50.77 -2.95 13.84
C ALA A 25 -50.38 -2.88 12.35
N GLU A 26 -49.29 -2.19 12.00
CA GLU A 26 -48.75 -2.15 10.63
C GLU A 26 -48.20 -3.51 10.13
N LEU A 27 -47.84 -4.43 11.03
CA LEU A 27 -47.44 -5.79 10.68
C LEU A 27 -48.63 -6.69 10.29
N LEU A 28 -49.84 -6.35 10.76
CA LEU A 28 -51.06 -7.10 10.45
C LEU A 28 -51.65 -6.68 9.11
N ASP A 29 -51.36 -7.45 8.06
CA ASP A 29 -52.10 -7.34 6.80
C ASP A 29 -53.45 -8.06 6.93
N LEU A 30 -54.48 -7.29 7.31
CA LEU A 30 -55.88 -7.76 7.37
C LEU A 30 -56.60 -7.66 6.00
N GLY A 31 -55.85 -7.34 4.94
CA GLY A 31 -56.37 -7.17 3.59
C GLY A 31 -56.45 -8.47 2.78
N ALA A 32 -56.97 -8.37 1.55
CA ALA A 32 -57.06 -9.49 0.61
C ALA A 32 -55.70 -9.99 0.08
N ARG A 33 -54.61 -9.25 0.35
CA ARG A 33 -53.24 -9.60 -0.02
C ARG A 33 -52.66 -10.68 0.88
N ASN A 34 -53.15 -10.79 2.11
CA ASN A 34 -52.75 -11.82 3.03
C ASN A 34 -53.36 -13.17 2.62
N ARG A 35 -52.49 -14.10 2.20
CA ARG A 35 -52.86 -15.45 1.76
C ARG A 35 -53.46 -16.31 2.87
N LEU A 36 -53.19 -15.96 4.14
CA LEU A 36 -53.82 -16.57 5.30
C LEU A 36 -55.25 -16.05 5.54
N LEU A 37 -55.66 -14.93 4.94
CA LEU A 37 -57.05 -14.45 5.05
C LEU A 37 -57.84 -14.65 3.75
N ASN A 38 -57.13 -14.78 2.63
CA ASN A 38 -57.74 -14.99 1.33
C ASN A 38 -56.83 -15.84 0.43
N ILE A 39 -57.26 -17.06 0.16
CA ILE A 39 -56.74 -17.91 -0.89
C ILE A 39 -57.48 -17.54 -2.17
N PRO A 40 -56.85 -16.82 -3.11
CA PRO A 40 -57.50 -16.45 -4.35
C PRO A 40 -57.89 -17.71 -5.13
N ARG A 41 -59.13 -17.73 -5.64
CA ARG A 41 -59.68 -18.79 -6.51
C ARG A 41 -59.60 -18.45 -7.99
N THR A 42 -58.87 -17.39 -8.34
CA THR A 42 -58.64 -17.02 -9.74
C THR A 42 -57.78 -18.07 -10.45
N LYS A 43 -57.85 -18.11 -11.78
CA LYS A 43 -57.25 -19.20 -12.56
C LYS A 43 -55.70 -19.22 -12.52
N ASN A 44 -55.08 -18.07 -12.25
CA ASN A 44 -53.64 -17.84 -12.32
C ASN A 44 -52.93 -17.80 -10.95
N THR A 45 -53.41 -18.58 -9.98
CA THR A 45 -52.96 -18.51 -8.59
C THR A 45 -51.83 -19.49 -8.33
N ARG A 46 -50.82 -19.18 -7.49
CA ARG A 46 -49.73 -20.12 -7.16
C ARG A 46 -50.12 -21.18 -6.12
N PHE A 47 -51.35 -21.70 -6.19
CA PHE A 47 -51.89 -22.71 -5.27
C PHE A 47 -52.27 -23.98 -6.03
N LEU A 48 -52.10 -25.14 -5.43
CA LEU A 48 -52.53 -26.41 -6.01
C LEU A 48 -53.71 -26.96 -5.21
N GLU A 49 -54.88 -27.01 -5.85
CA GLU A 49 -56.09 -27.59 -5.26
C GLU A 49 -56.04 -29.12 -5.34
N VAL A 50 -56.26 -29.76 -4.19
CA VAL A 50 -56.46 -31.20 -4.06
C VAL A 50 -57.96 -31.45 -3.94
N ILE A 51 -58.48 -32.37 -4.75
CA ILE A 51 -59.92 -32.63 -4.88
C ILE A 51 -60.28 -34.08 -4.55
N ASP A 52 -61.54 -34.35 -4.20
CA ASP A 52 -62.05 -35.68 -3.83
C ASP A 52 -61.14 -36.40 -2.80
N GLU A 53 -60.64 -35.66 -1.82
CA GLU A 53 -59.87 -36.19 -0.70
C GLU A 53 -60.48 -35.74 0.65
N ARG A 54 -60.12 -36.43 1.74
CA ARG A 54 -60.61 -36.10 3.09
C ARG A 54 -59.48 -35.56 3.95
N SER A 55 -59.71 -34.38 4.55
CA SER A 55 -58.70 -33.69 5.37
C SER A 55 -58.19 -34.54 6.53
N GLU A 56 -59.08 -35.22 7.24
CA GLU A 56 -58.74 -36.10 8.36
C GLU A 56 -57.89 -37.31 7.94
N LEU A 57 -58.23 -37.94 6.81
CA LEU A 57 -57.48 -39.10 6.30
C LEU A 57 -56.09 -38.67 5.81
N ILE A 58 -55.99 -37.54 5.11
CA ILE A 58 -54.71 -37.00 4.67
C ILE A 58 -53.84 -36.65 5.88
N TYR A 59 -54.40 -35.98 6.90
CA TYR A 59 -53.66 -35.68 8.13
C TYR A 59 -53.09 -36.95 8.78
N ASN A 60 -53.91 -37.98 8.95
CA ASN A 60 -53.47 -39.25 9.54
C ASN A 60 -52.38 -39.94 8.72
N LEU A 61 -52.55 -40.06 7.39
CA LEU A 61 -51.59 -40.75 6.53
C LEU A 61 -50.29 -39.95 6.34
N LEU A 62 -50.38 -38.64 6.12
CA LEU A 62 -49.24 -37.78 5.78
C LEU A 62 -48.43 -37.40 7.02
N PHE A 63 -49.11 -37.01 8.10
CA PHE A 63 -48.47 -36.45 9.30
C PHE A 63 -48.19 -37.53 10.35
N ASN A 64 -49.23 -38.27 10.79
CA ASN A 64 -49.10 -39.26 11.87
C ASN A 64 -48.33 -40.52 11.41
N GLU A 65 -48.70 -41.08 10.25
CA GLU A 65 -48.03 -42.27 9.70
C GLU A 65 -46.78 -41.95 8.85
N LYS A 66 -46.50 -40.66 8.59
CA LYS A 66 -45.36 -40.18 7.80
C LYS A 66 -45.25 -40.81 6.41
N LYS A 67 -46.38 -41.15 5.78
CA LYS A 67 -46.40 -41.69 4.41
C LYS A 67 -46.04 -40.61 3.40
N THR A 68 -45.42 -41.02 2.30
CA THR A 68 -45.07 -40.13 1.19
C THR A 68 -46.18 -40.12 0.16
N PHE A 69 -46.67 -38.94 -0.19
CA PHE A 69 -47.73 -38.76 -1.18
C PHE A 69 -47.17 -38.42 -2.57
N THR A 70 -47.95 -38.76 -3.59
CA THR A 70 -47.71 -38.35 -4.99
C THR A 70 -48.96 -37.67 -5.54
N PHE A 71 -48.84 -36.99 -6.68
CA PHE A 71 -49.96 -36.27 -7.29
C PHE A 71 -50.49 -37.01 -8.52
N LEU A 72 -51.83 -37.05 -8.66
CA LEU A 72 -52.53 -37.49 -9.85
C LEU A 72 -53.09 -36.29 -10.59
N HIS A 73 -52.88 -36.28 -11.90
CA HIS A 73 -53.56 -35.35 -12.79
C HIS A 73 -55.05 -35.69 -12.87
N GLY A 74 -55.87 -34.74 -13.31
CA GLY A 74 -57.30 -34.98 -13.53
C GLY A 74 -57.52 -36.09 -14.57
N LYS A 75 -58.57 -36.88 -14.39
CA LYS A 75 -59.01 -37.86 -15.41
C LYS A 75 -59.83 -37.11 -16.45
N SER A 76 -59.47 -37.27 -17.72
CA SER A 76 -60.23 -36.71 -18.84
C SER A 76 -61.61 -37.38 -18.91
N GLY A 77 -62.68 -36.59 -18.80
CA GLY A 77 -63.88 -36.84 -19.59
C GLY A 77 -63.59 -36.70 -21.08
N LYS A 78 -64.59 -36.74 -21.96
CA LYS A 78 -64.35 -36.56 -23.40
C LYS A 78 -63.64 -35.20 -23.64
N GLU A 79 -63.01 -34.98 -24.80
CA GLU A 79 -62.35 -33.70 -25.12
C GLU A 79 -63.30 -32.47 -25.02
N GLU A 80 -64.61 -32.71 -24.95
CA GLU A 80 -65.68 -31.74 -24.68
C GLU A 80 -65.76 -31.26 -23.20
N ASP A 81 -65.03 -31.87 -22.26
CA ASP A 81 -65.04 -31.58 -20.81
C ASP A 81 -63.83 -30.77 -20.32
N ILE A 82 -63.08 -30.14 -21.22
CA ILE A 82 -62.04 -29.16 -20.90
C ILE A 82 -62.73 -27.78 -20.85
N GLU A 83 -62.55 -27.02 -19.76
CA GLU A 83 -63.00 -25.63 -19.72
C GLU A 83 -62.42 -24.88 -20.93
N GLN A 84 -63.26 -24.47 -21.89
CA GLN A 84 -62.84 -23.66 -23.04
C GLN A 84 -62.56 -22.24 -22.55
N GLU A 85 -61.29 -21.86 -22.42
CA GLU A 85 -60.88 -20.46 -22.23
C GLU A 85 -59.61 -20.10 -23.00
N GLU A 86 -59.46 -18.78 -23.19
CA GLU A 86 -58.64 -18.07 -24.18
C GLU A 86 -57.13 -18.42 -24.22
N GLU A 87 -56.57 -18.28 -25.43
CA GLU A 87 -55.31 -18.77 -26.01
C GLU A 87 -53.95 -18.45 -25.31
N SER A 88 -53.87 -18.15 -24.01
CA SER A 88 -52.61 -17.64 -23.43
C SER A 88 -52.01 -18.36 -22.21
N THR A 89 -52.60 -19.45 -21.70
CA THR A 89 -51.99 -20.20 -20.58
C THR A 89 -51.98 -21.72 -20.80
N ASP A 90 -50.84 -22.35 -20.52
CA ASP A 90 -50.60 -23.80 -20.64
C ASP A 90 -51.31 -24.65 -19.55
N GLU A 91 -52.13 -24.02 -18.68
CA GLU A 91 -52.75 -24.63 -17.50
C GLU A 91 -54.22 -25.00 -17.71
N LYS A 92 -54.48 -25.94 -18.62
CA LYS A 92 -55.83 -26.49 -18.82
C LYS A 92 -56.27 -27.29 -17.59
N ARG A 93 -57.53 -27.10 -17.16
CA ARG A 93 -58.20 -27.82 -16.07
C ARG A 93 -59.26 -28.77 -16.64
N PHE A 94 -59.40 -29.95 -16.04
CA PHE A 94 -60.48 -30.86 -16.36
C PHE A 94 -61.71 -30.57 -15.49
N ILE A 95 -62.90 -30.62 -16.09
CA ILE A 95 -64.16 -30.62 -15.34
C ILE A 95 -64.25 -31.95 -14.61
N TYR A 96 -64.07 -31.92 -13.28
CA TYR A 96 -64.20 -33.09 -12.42
C TYR A 96 -65.46 -32.93 -11.57
N GLN A 97 -66.52 -33.67 -11.91
CA GLN A 97 -67.75 -33.71 -11.12
C GLN A 97 -67.60 -34.77 -10.03
N PHE A 98 -67.42 -34.31 -8.79
CA PHE A 98 -67.54 -35.15 -7.60
C PHE A 98 -68.57 -34.53 -6.66
N ASP A 99 -69.28 -35.38 -5.92
CA ASP A 99 -70.27 -34.92 -4.96
C ASP A 99 -69.56 -34.47 -3.68
N GLU A 100 -69.39 -33.16 -3.52
CA GLU A 100 -68.82 -32.52 -2.33
C GLU A 100 -69.59 -32.84 -1.04
N THR A 101 -70.87 -33.22 -1.15
CA THR A 101 -71.74 -33.54 -0.01
C THR A 101 -71.75 -35.02 0.37
N SER A 102 -71.15 -35.87 -0.46
CA SER A 102 -71.01 -37.30 -0.14
C SER A 102 -70.14 -37.49 1.11
N THR A 103 -70.58 -38.33 2.04
CA THR A 103 -69.81 -38.74 3.23
C THR A 103 -69.18 -40.12 3.08
N GLU A 104 -69.43 -40.82 1.97
CA GLU A 104 -68.85 -42.12 1.70
C GLU A 104 -67.33 -42.03 1.56
N THR A 105 -66.62 -42.92 2.25
CA THR A 105 -65.17 -43.08 2.14
C THR A 105 -64.88 -44.13 1.08
N LYS A 106 -64.15 -43.74 0.03
CA LYS A 106 -63.76 -44.63 -1.08
C LYS A 106 -62.37 -45.19 -0.83
N SER A 107 -62.04 -46.32 -1.46
CA SER A 107 -60.69 -46.89 -1.42
C SER A 107 -59.60 -45.94 -1.95
N GLN A 108 -59.99 -44.99 -2.79
CA GLN A 108 -59.11 -43.94 -3.34
C GLN A 108 -58.69 -42.94 -2.25
N HIS A 109 -59.52 -42.67 -1.24
CA HIS A 109 -59.20 -41.76 -0.13
C HIS A 109 -58.20 -42.35 0.88
N LEU A 110 -57.88 -43.63 0.76
CA LEU A 110 -56.92 -44.35 1.62
C LEU A 110 -55.58 -44.61 0.92
N ASP A 111 -55.44 -44.17 -0.33
CA ASP A 111 -54.19 -44.28 -1.06
C ASP A 111 -53.27 -43.07 -0.79
N THR A 112 -52.05 -43.10 -1.34
CA THR A 112 -51.07 -42.03 -1.16
C THR A 112 -50.97 -41.14 -2.41
N LYS A 113 -52.10 -40.91 -3.10
CA LYS A 113 -52.14 -40.23 -4.39
C LYS A 113 -53.18 -39.11 -4.42
N LEU A 114 -52.72 -37.89 -4.14
CA LEU A 114 -53.55 -36.69 -4.13
C LEU A 114 -54.11 -36.37 -5.53
N GLN A 115 -55.43 -36.34 -5.68
CA GLN A 115 -56.08 -36.00 -6.94
C GLN A 115 -56.13 -34.49 -7.18
N THR A 116 -55.93 -34.05 -8.43
CA THR A 116 -55.93 -32.63 -8.81
C THR A 116 -56.77 -32.40 -10.08
N ARG A 117 -57.21 -31.15 -10.32
CA ARG A 117 -57.95 -30.77 -11.54
C ARG A 117 -57.06 -30.49 -12.75
N LEU A 118 -55.75 -30.41 -12.57
CA LEU A 118 -54.82 -29.96 -13.60
C LEU A 118 -54.53 -31.06 -14.63
N THR A 119 -54.32 -30.64 -15.88
CA THR A 119 -53.70 -31.50 -16.90
C THR A 119 -52.29 -31.95 -16.48
N PRO A 120 -51.76 -33.05 -17.05
CA PRO A 120 -50.40 -33.51 -16.73
C PRO A 120 -49.32 -32.41 -16.86
N LYS A 121 -49.40 -31.61 -17.94
CA LYS A 121 -48.47 -30.50 -18.19
C LYS A 121 -48.66 -29.38 -17.17
N GLY A 122 -49.90 -28.94 -16.93
CA GLY A 122 -50.19 -27.90 -15.94
C GLY A 122 -49.81 -28.29 -14.51
N LEU A 123 -50.08 -29.54 -14.11
CA LEU A 123 -49.69 -30.08 -12.80
C LEU A 123 -48.16 -30.06 -12.61
N GLN A 124 -47.43 -30.50 -13.64
CA GLN A 124 -45.97 -30.51 -13.59
C GLN A 124 -45.38 -29.11 -13.47
N THR A 125 -45.86 -28.14 -14.27
CA THR A 125 -45.44 -26.74 -14.19
C THR A 125 -45.73 -26.17 -12.81
N ARG A 126 -46.96 -26.36 -12.30
CA ARG A 126 -47.37 -25.82 -10.99
C ARG A 126 -46.55 -26.37 -9.83
N LEU A 127 -46.27 -27.67 -9.82
CA LEU A 127 -45.43 -28.30 -8.80
C LEU A 127 -43.97 -27.85 -8.90
N LEU A 128 -43.47 -27.63 -10.12
CA LEU A 128 -42.13 -27.14 -10.36
C LEU A 128 -41.96 -25.70 -9.86
N ASP A 129 -42.94 -24.83 -10.14
CA ASP A 129 -42.95 -23.45 -9.65
C ASP A 129 -43.01 -23.40 -8.12
N LEU A 130 -43.92 -24.17 -7.50
CA LEU A 130 -44.02 -24.29 -6.03
C LEU A 130 -42.72 -24.80 -5.40
N TYR A 131 -42.06 -25.78 -6.03
CA TYR A 131 -40.79 -26.32 -5.56
C TYR A 131 -39.67 -25.27 -5.63
N HIS A 132 -39.52 -24.56 -6.75
CA HIS A 132 -38.50 -23.53 -6.89
C HIS A 132 -38.76 -22.32 -6.00
N ASP A 133 -40.01 -21.84 -5.94
CA ASP A 133 -40.39 -20.71 -5.10
C ASP A 133 -40.17 -21.03 -3.61
N SER A 134 -40.63 -22.20 -3.14
CA SER A 134 -40.45 -22.61 -1.74
C SER A 134 -38.97 -22.71 -1.39
N LYS A 135 -38.17 -23.36 -2.23
CA LYS A 135 -36.72 -23.49 -2.00
C LYS A 135 -36.00 -22.15 -2.01
N THR A 136 -36.31 -21.28 -2.97
CA THR A 136 -35.71 -19.94 -3.06
C THR A 136 -36.05 -19.11 -1.83
N LEU A 137 -37.33 -19.09 -1.43
CA LEU A 137 -37.78 -18.33 -0.26
C LEU A 137 -37.24 -18.92 1.05
N GLU A 138 -37.10 -20.24 1.15
CA GLU A 138 -36.47 -20.90 2.30
C GLU A 138 -34.97 -20.57 2.38
N GLU A 139 -34.25 -20.52 1.26
CA GLU A 139 -32.83 -20.11 1.20
C GLU A 139 -32.64 -18.61 1.51
N GLU A 140 -33.58 -17.77 1.09
CA GLU A 140 -33.54 -16.31 1.29
C GLU A 140 -34.01 -15.85 2.67
N GLN A 141 -35.10 -16.43 3.19
CA GLN A 141 -35.74 -16.02 4.44
C GLN A 141 -35.49 -16.98 5.60
N GLY A 142 -34.89 -18.14 5.33
CA GLY A 142 -34.60 -19.15 6.35
C GLY A 142 -35.82 -19.79 6.98
N ALA A 143 -37.03 -19.64 6.41
CA ALA A 143 -38.28 -20.15 7.00
C ALA A 143 -39.02 -21.05 6.02
N ASN A 144 -39.59 -22.15 6.54
CA ASN A 144 -40.50 -22.98 5.77
C ASN A 144 -41.82 -22.21 5.53
N ILE A 145 -42.17 -22.05 4.26
CA ILE A 145 -43.41 -21.38 3.86
C ILE A 145 -44.34 -22.29 3.05
N LEU A 146 -43.95 -23.54 2.79
CA LEU A 146 -44.76 -24.48 2.03
C LEU A 146 -45.63 -25.30 2.98
N PHE A 147 -46.95 -25.13 2.86
CA PHE A 147 -47.92 -25.82 3.70
C PHE A 147 -49.02 -26.44 2.86
N LEU A 148 -49.53 -27.57 3.34
CA LEU A 148 -50.79 -28.15 2.92
C LEU A 148 -51.87 -27.63 3.85
N ALA A 149 -52.72 -26.74 3.34
CA ALA A 149 -53.90 -26.26 4.05
C ALA A 149 -54.98 -27.35 4.04
N LEU A 150 -55.46 -27.71 5.23
CA LEU A 150 -56.59 -28.60 5.43
C LEU A 150 -57.79 -27.78 5.89
N GLY A 151 -58.82 -27.76 5.03
CA GLY A 151 -60.05 -27.04 5.25
C GLY A 151 -59.89 -25.52 5.12
N THR A 152 -60.96 -24.86 4.67
CA THR A 152 -61.00 -23.40 4.62
C THR A 152 -62.29 -22.85 5.23
N LEU A 153 -62.17 -21.67 5.82
CA LEU A 153 -63.31 -20.84 6.17
C LEU A 153 -63.67 -19.98 4.95
N LYS A 154 -64.85 -20.23 4.39
CA LYS A 154 -65.52 -19.30 3.48
C LYS A 154 -66.12 -18.19 4.30
N TRP A 155 -65.66 -16.97 4.09
CA TRP A 155 -66.16 -15.78 4.79
C TRP A 155 -66.46 -14.65 3.80
N VAL A 156 -67.38 -13.79 4.20
CA VAL A 156 -67.84 -12.65 3.41
C VAL A 156 -67.23 -11.37 3.96
N ASP A 157 -66.60 -10.59 3.07
CA ASP A 157 -65.93 -9.35 3.44
C ASP A 157 -66.94 -8.33 4.04
N PRO A 158 -66.66 -7.76 5.23
CA PRO A 158 -67.57 -6.80 5.86
C PRO A 158 -67.72 -5.49 5.07
N VAL A 159 -66.72 -5.11 4.28
CA VAL A 159 -66.72 -3.88 3.49
C VAL A 159 -67.49 -4.06 2.19
N ASN A 160 -67.37 -5.22 1.54
CA ASN A 160 -68.11 -5.56 0.32
C ASN A 160 -68.66 -6.99 0.36
N LYS A 161 -69.99 -7.10 0.52
CA LYS A 161 -70.68 -8.40 0.62
C LYS A 161 -70.59 -9.27 -0.64
N GLU A 162 -70.22 -8.71 -1.78
CA GLU A 162 -69.98 -9.47 -3.02
C GLU A 162 -68.64 -10.22 -2.99
N ASN A 163 -67.69 -9.76 -2.15
CA ASN A 163 -66.39 -10.39 -2.03
C ASN A 163 -66.43 -11.57 -1.06
N ILE A 164 -66.44 -12.77 -1.62
CA ILE A 164 -66.27 -14.02 -0.88
C ILE A 164 -64.78 -14.36 -0.83
N ARG A 165 -64.28 -14.65 0.37
CA ARG A 165 -62.89 -14.99 0.62
C ARG A 165 -62.79 -16.36 1.31
N TYR A 166 -61.63 -16.99 1.17
CA TYR A 166 -61.36 -18.30 1.76
C TYR A 166 -60.08 -18.22 2.59
N ALA A 167 -60.15 -18.55 3.87
CA ALA A 167 -58.99 -18.58 4.74
C ALA A 167 -58.67 -20.03 5.14
N PRO A 168 -57.43 -20.51 5.07
CA PRO A 168 -57.09 -21.86 5.54
C PRO A 168 -57.35 -21.98 7.04
N LEU A 169 -57.72 -23.16 7.52
CA LEU A 169 -57.95 -23.40 8.95
C LEU A 169 -56.76 -24.06 9.64
N ILE A 170 -56.26 -25.15 9.04
CA ILE A 170 -55.12 -25.92 9.54
C ILE A 170 -54.05 -25.94 8.47
N LEU A 171 -52.80 -25.70 8.85
CA LEU A 171 -51.66 -25.67 7.95
C LEU A 171 -50.66 -26.76 8.37
N VAL A 172 -50.48 -27.75 7.49
CA VAL A 172 -49.54 -28.85 7.71
C VAL A 172 -48.22 -28.52 7.01
N PRO A 173 -47.09 -28.46 7.72
CA PRO A 173 -45.80 -28.16 7.11
C PRO A 173 -45.34 -29.33 6.24
N VAL A 174 -45.01 -29.04 4.98
CA VAL A 174 -44.68 -30.08 3.98
C VAL A 174 -43.48 -29.69 3.13
N SER A 175 -42.80 -30.70 2.57
CA SER A 175 -41.72 -30.53 1.61
C SER A 175 -42.05 -31.24 0.30
N LEU A 176 -41.72 -30.58 -0.81
CA LEU A 176 -41.74 -31.19 -2.14
C LEU A 176 -40.35 -31.74 -2.48
N GLU A 177 -40.25 -33.04 -2.71
CA GLU A 177 -39.02 -33.70 -3.11
C GLU A 177 -39.11 -34.18 -4.57
N ARG A 178 -37.98 -34.07 -5.28
CA ARG A 178 -37.79 -34.65 -6.61
C ARG A 178 -36.38 -35.22 -6.70
N GLY A 179 -36.24 -36.49 -7.07
CA GLY A 179 -34.93 -37.09 -7.29
C GLY A 179 -34.32 -36.56 -8.58
N ASN A 180 -34.90 -36.93 -9.73
CA ASN A 180 -34.39 -36.54 -11.05
C ASN A 180 -35.47 -35.82 -11.88
N ALA A 181 -35.07 -35.17 -12.98
CA ALA A 181 -35.99 -34.47 -13.88
C ALA A 181 -37.08 -35.38 -14.49
N GLY A 182 -36.89 -36.69 -14.55
CA GLY A 182 -37.91 -37.66 -15.00
C GLY A 182 -38.83 -38.21 -13.90
N GLU A 183 -38.54 -37.96 -12.63
CA GLU A 183 -39.32 -38.51 -11.52
C GLU A 183 -40.50 -37.61 -11.13
N ARG A 184 -41.56 -38.24 -10.61
CA ARG A 184 -42.73 -37.55 -10.06
C ARG A 184 -42.36 -36.85 -8.75
N PHE A 185 -42.91 -35.67 -8.52
CA PHE A 185 -42.81 -34.99 -7.23
C PHE A 185 -43.46 -35.83 -6.13
N LYS A 186 -42.79 -35.85 -4.98
CA LYS A 186 -43.24 -36.50 -3.75
C LYS A 186 -43.50 -35.43 -2.70
N LEU A 187 -44.60 -35.56 -1.98
CA LEU A 187 -44.95 -34.70 -0.85
C LEU A 187 -44.69 -35.47 0.45
N LYS A 188 -43.98 -34.85 1.39
CA LYS A 188 -43.76 -35.38 2.74
C LYS A 188 -44.09 -34.34 3.79
N ALA A 189 -44.59 -34.77 4.94
CA ALA A 189 -44.67 -33.91 6.12
C ALA A 189 -43.27 -33.61 6.65
N ARG A 190 -43.07 -32.36 7.07
CA ARG A 190 -41.91 -31.97 7.88
C ARG A 190 -42.15 -32.39 9.34
N PRO A 191 -41.09 -32.52 10.16
CA PRO A 191 -41.23 -32.87 11.57
C PRO A 191 -41.81 -31.76 12.46
N GLU A 192 -42.10 -30.59 11.89
CA GLU A 192 -42.75 -29.46 12.55
C GLU A 192 -44.22 -29.78 12.90
N ASP A 193 -44.74 -29.23 13.99
CA ASP A 193 -46.15 -29.40 14.37
C ASP A 193 -47.10 -28.71 13.37
N ILE A 194 -48.35 -29.20 13.30
CA ILE A 194 -49.38 -28.51 12.52
C ILE A 194 -49.78 -27.20 13.17
N ILE A 195 -50.08 -26.20 12.35
CA ILE A 195 -50.25 -24.82 12.81
C ILE A 195 -51.69 -24.37 12.51
N PRO A 196 -52.44 -23.83 13.48
CA PRO A 196 -53.70 -23.16 13.20
C PRO A 196 -53.43 -21.83 12.50
N ASN A 197 -54.41 -21.33 11.76
CA ASN A 197 -54.27 -20.03 11.12
C ASN A 197 -54.42 -18.86 12.11
N LEU A 198 -53.31 -18.47 12.71
CA LEU A 198 -53.25 -17.39 13.70
C LEU A 198 -53.67 -16.02 13.13
N SER A 199 -53.41 -15.77 11.84
CA SER A 199 -53.87 -14.52 11.20
C SER A 199 -55.39 -14.45 11.13
N LEU A 200 -56.03 -15.58 10.86
CA LEU A 200 -57.49 -15.68 10.86
C LEU A 200 -58.05 -15.50 12.27
N GLU A 201 -57.46 -16.14 13.27
CA GLU A 201 -57.84 -16.00 14.67
C GLU A 201 -57.85 -14.52 15.11
N ALA A 202 -56.75 -13.81 14.89
CA ALA A 202 -56.66 -12.40 15.25
C ALA A 202 -57.61 -11.51 14.44
N PHE A 203 -57.84 -11.81 13.15
CA PHE A 203 -58.81 -11.10 12.34
C PHE A 203 -60.23 -11.25 12.90
N LEU A 204 -60.63 -12.48 13.26
CA LEU A 204 -61.95 -12.76 13.81
C LEU A 204 -62.14 -12.14 15.19
N GLU A 205 -61.12 -12.17 16.04
CA GLU A 205 -61.17 -11.53 17.36
C GLU A 205 -61.28 -10.00 17.24
N ARG A 206 -60.41 -9.36 16.46
CA ARG A 206 -60.34 -7.89 16.35
C ARG A 206 -61.49 -7.28 15.56
N VAL A 207 -61.89 -7.88 14.46
CA VAL A 207 -62.89 -7.30 13.53
C VAL A 207 -64.31 -7.80 13.81
N HIS A 208 -64.43 -9.02 14.35
CA HIS A 208 -65.73 -9.66 14.55
C HIS A 208 -66.02 -10.06 15.99
N HIS A 209 -65.07 -9.90 16.93
CA HIS A 209 -65.19 -10.32 18.33
C HIS A 209 -65.59 -11.80 18.48
N ILE A 210 -65.07 -12.64 17.57
CA ILE A 210 -65.26 -14.09 17.59
C ILE A 210 -63.94 -14.73 18.01
N ASN A 211 -63.97 -15.49 19.10
CA ASN A 211 -62.82 -16.28 19.53
C ASN A 211 -62.92 -17.67 18.90
N LEU A 212 -61.88 -18.08 18.18
CA LEU A 212 -61.78 -19.43 17.64
C LEU A 212 -61.46 -20.44 18.76
N PRO A 213 -61.91 -21.70 18.62
CA PRO A 213 -61.50 -22.75 19.54
C PRO A 213 -60.00 -22.99 19.45
N VAL A 214 -59.36 -23.34 20.57
CA VAL A 214 -57.94 -23.71 20.58
C VAL A 214 -57.79 -25.12 20.03
N MET A 215 -56.86 -25.32 19.10
CA MET A 215 -56.48 -26.64 18.63
C MET A 215 -55.70 -27.36 19.73
N GLN A 216 -56.34 -28.35 20.37
CA GLN A 216 -55.72 -29.15 21.43
C GLN A 216 -55.44 -30.57 20.92
N PRO A 217 -54.20 -31.08 21.07
CA PRO A 217 -53.92 -32.49 20.85
C PRO A 217 -54.61 -33.35 21.92
N ASP A 218 -54.93 -34.59 21.57
CA ASP A 218 -55.43 -35.59 22.51
C ASP A 218 -54.30 -36.21 23.37
N ASP A 219 -54.64 -37.16 24.24
CA ASP A 219 -53.69 -37.85 25.13
C ASP A 219 -52.56 -38.60 24.37
N ASN A 220 -52.69 -38.83 23.06
CA ASN A 220 -51.69 -39.46 22.22
C ASN A 220 -50.94 -38.46 21.32
N ASP A 221 -51.03 -37.16 21.60
CA ASP A 221 -50.49 -36.07 20.78
C ASP A 221 -51.11 -36.00 19.36
N VAL A 222 -52.32 -36.55 19.15
CA VAL A 222 -53.03 -36.53 17.86
C VAL A 222 -54.13 -35.46 17.87
N ILE A 223 -54.23 -34.67 16.80
CA ILE A 223 -55.24 -33.62 16.70
C ILE A 223 -56.47 -34.14 15.96
N ASN A 224 -57.65 -33.99 16.58
CA ASN A 224 -58.93 -34.29 15.95
C ASN A 224 -59.32 -33.17 14.97
N VAL A 225 -58.90 -33.31 13.71
CA VAL A 225 -59.16 -32.35 12.62
C VAL A 225 -60.65 -32.10 12.41
N SER A 226 -61.46 -33.15 12.37
CA SER A 226 -62.90 -33.06 12.12
C SER A 226 -63.63 -32.34 13.28
N GLY A 227 -63.29 -32.68 14.52
CA GLY A 227 -63.82 -32.01 15.71
C GLY A 227 -63.44 -30.53 15.79
N TYR A 228 -62.22 -30.17 15.37
CA TYR A 228 -61.80 -28.77 15.27
C TYR A 228 -62.64 -28.00 14.24
N PHE A 229 -62.88 -28.56 13.05
CA PHE A 229 -63.73 -27.92 12.05
C PHE A 229 -65.17 -27.71 12.51
N GLU A 230 -65.75 -28.69 13.21
CA GLU A 230 -67.09 -28.55 13.80
C GLU A 230 -67.14 -27.44 14.85
N ALA A 231 -66.14 -27.36 15.73
CA ALA A 231 -66.04 -26.30 16.72
C ALA A 231 -65.90 -24.91 16.07
N VAL A 232 -65.09 -24.79 15.00
CA VAL A 232 -64.98 -23.54 14.23
C VAL A 232 -66.32 -23.18 13.56
N GLN A 233 -67.02 -24.16 12.98
CA GLN A 233 -68.33 -23.95 12.36
C GLN A 233 -69.38 -23.47 13.37
N GLN A 234 -69.32 -23.96 14.61
CA GLN A 234 -70.18 -23.49 15.71
C GLN A 234 -69.85 -22.04 16.11
N ALA A 235 -68.55 -21.68 16.21
CA ALA A 235 -68.12 -20.33 16.58
C ALA A 235 -68.60 -19.25 15.58
N ILE A 236 -68.71 -19.61 14.30
CA ILE A 236 -69.15 -18.69 13.24
C ILE A 236 -70.65 -18.77 12.93
N ALA A 237 -71.43 -19.62 13.61
CA ALA A 237 -72.81 -19.95 13.23
C ALA A 237 -73.76 -18.73 13.14
N LEU A 238 -73.44 -17.65 13.86
CA LEU A 238 -74.20 -16.40 13.84
C LEU A 238 -73.98 -15.55 12.57
N LYS A 239 -72.98 -15.89 11.73
CA LYS A 239 -72.65 -15.14 10.51
C LYS A 239 -73.35 -15.74 9.30
N THR A 240 -74.12 -14.92 8.59
CA THR A 240 -74.83 -15.32 7.37
C THR A 240 -73.88 -15.47 6.18
N GLY A 241 -73.92 -16.61 5.48
CA GLY A 241 -73.13 -16.87 4.28
C GLY A 241 -71.70 -17.37 4.54
N TRP A 242 -71.34 -17.55 5.80
CA TRP A 242 -70.06 -18.11 6.23
C TRP A 242 -70.18 -19.63 6.40
N GLU A 243 -69.16 -20.36 5.97
CA GLU A 243 -69.20 -21.83 5.93
C GLU A 243 -67.78 -22.39 6.05
N VAL A 244 -67.62 -23.43 6.86
CA VAL A 244 -66.39 -24.23 6.89
C VAL A 244 -66.44 -25.28 5.79
N LYS A 245 -65.51 -25.18 4.84
CA LYS A 245 -65.27 -26.19 3.81
C LYS A 245 -64.25 -27.19 4.35
N THR A 246 -64.72 -28.27 4.96
CA THR A 246 -63.89 -29.25 5.69
C THR A 246 -62.87 -29.98 4.82
N ASN A 247 -63.21 -30.29 3.57
CA ASN A 247 -62.39 -31.10 2.66
C ASN A 247 -61.77 -30.27 1.51
N ASP A 248 -61.72 -28.95 1.67
CA ASP A 248 -61.06 -28.07 0.72
C ASP A 248 -59.57 -27.98 1.06
N ILE A 249 -58.77 -28.71 0.30
CA ILE A 249 -57.36 -28.97 0.59
C ILE A 249 -56.49 -28.29 -0.46
N ILE A 250 -55.52 -27.50 0.00
CA ILE A 250 -54.76 -26.61 -0.89
C ILE A 250 -53.28 -26.65 -0.49
N LEU A 251 -52.42 -27.02 -1.44
CA LEU A 251 -50.99 -26.88 -1.29
C LEU A 251 -50.56 -25.48 -1.76
N GLY A 252 -49.81 -24.76 -0.94
CA GLY A 252 -49.37 -23.41 -1.30
C GLY A 252 -48.35 -22.80 -0.37
N LEU A 253 -47.95 -21.57 -0.74
CA LEU A 253 -46.99 -20.78 0.01
C LEU A 253 -47.71 -19.81 0.97
N PHE A 254 -47.54 -20.03 2.27
CA PHE A 254 -48.12 -19.26 3.36
C PHE A 254 -47.00 -18.72 4.26
N SER A 255 -46.97 -17.40 4.47
CA SER A 255 -45.94 -16.72 5.27
C SER A 255 -46.54 -16.23 6.59
N PHE A 256 -45.90 -16.60 7.70
CA PHE A 256 -46.34 -16.26 9.07
C PHE A 256 -45.46 -15.22 9.76
N SER A 257 -44.32 -14.85 9.18
CA SER A 257 -43.25 -14.12 9.88
C SER A 257 -43.76 -12.82 10.52
N LYS A 258 -44.63 -12.09 9.82
CA LYS A 258 -45.21 -10.83 10.33
C LYS A 258 -46.12 -11.03 11.54
N PHE A 259 -46.89 -12.11 11.58
CA PHE A 259 -47.81 -12.37 12.68
C PHE A 259 -47.07 -12.80 13.95
N LEU A 260 -46.04 -13.65 13.81
CA LEU A 260 -45.19 -14.02 14.94
C LEU A 260 -44.53 -12.78 15.55
N MET A 261 -43.96 -11.90 14.72
CA MET A 261 -43.43 -10.61 15.18
C MET A 261 -44.49 -9.75 15.87
N TYR A 262 -45.72 -9.69 15.33
CA TYR A 262 -46.82 -8.96 15.93
C TYR A 262 -47.15 -9.44 17.36
N ARG A 263 -47.10 -10.75 17.59
CA ARG A 263 -47.31 -11.36 18.90
C ARG A 263 -46.11 -11.16 19.83
N ASP A 264 -44.89 -11.37 19.34
CA ASP A 264 -43.67 -11.24 20.15
C ASP A 264 -43.42 -9.80 20.61
N LEU A 265 -43.90 -8.81 19.84
CA LEU A 265 -43.82 -7.40 20.20
C LEU A 265 -44.93 -6.96 21.17
N ASP A 266 -45.84 -7.85 21.59
CA ASP A 266 -46.88 -7.51 22.57
C ASP A 266 -46.28 -7.27 23.96
N PRO A 267 -46.42 -6.08 24.56
CA PRO A 267 -45.99 -5.85 25.94
C PRO A 267 -46.57 -6.86 26.93
N ALA A 268 -47.80 -7.35 26.70
CA ALA A 268 -48.44 -8.33 27.58
C ALA A 268 -47.78 -9.72 27.57
N ASN A 269 -46.97 -10.03 26.56
CA ASN A 269 -46.23 -11.29 26.46
C ASN A 269 -44.86 -11.24 27.15
N TRP A 270 -44.43 -10.07 27.64
CA TRP A 270 -43.16 -9.90 28.33
C TRP A 270 -43.37 -9.91 29.86
N PRO A 271 -42.42 -10.45 30.65
CA PRO A 271 -42.47 -10.36 32.10
C PRO A 271 -42.50 -8.90 32.59
N ASP A 272 -43.22 -8.62 33.67
CA ASP A 272 -43.37 -7.26 34.21
C ASP A 272 -42.03 -6.59 34.57
N ASP A 273 -41.04 -7.38 35.02
CA ASP A 273 -39.68 -6.95 35.35
C ASP A 273 -38.78 -6.75 34.13
N GLU A 274 -39.19 -7.28 32.97
CA GLU A 274 -38.45 -7.21 31.71
C GLU A 274 -39.29 -6.68 30.55
N ALA A 275 -40.27 -5.83 30.83
CA ALA A 275 -41.17 -5.27 29.82
C ALA A 275 -40.40 -4.73 28.60
N ILE A 276 -40.87 -5.05 27.40
CA ILE A 276 -40.21 -4.63 26.14
C ILE A 276 -39.99 -3.12 26.05
N THR A 277 -40.90 -2.33 26.62
CA THR A 277 -40.87 -0.87 26.69
C THR A 277 -39.79 -0.33 27.64
N SER A 278 -39.26 -1.14 28.55
CA SER A 278 -38.15 -0.76 29.44
C SER A 278 -36.77 -0.91 28.77
N LYS A 279 -36.68 -1.70 27.70
CA LYS A 279 -35.41 -2.02 27.04
C LYS A 279 -34.85 -0.78 26.33
N TYR A 280 -33.58 -0.46 26.59
CA TYR A 280 -32.89 0.73 26.06
C TYR A 280 -33.02 0.84 24.53
N LEU A 281 -32.78 -0.24 23.79
CA LEU A 281 -32.84 -0.23 22.33
C LEU A 281 -34.23 0.13 21.78
N ILE A 282 -35.31 -0.29 22.46
CA ILE A 282 -36.68 0.03 22.04
C ILE A 282 -36.98 1.50 22.32
N ARG A 283 -36.57 2.03 23.48
CA ARG A 283 -36.71 3.45 23.82
C ARG A 283 -35.90 4.34 22.87
N ALA A 284 -34.64 3.99 22.63
CA ALA A 284 -33.76 4.69 21.71
C ALA A 284 -34.31 4.72 20.27
N LEU A 285 -34.82 3.59 19.77
CA LEU A 285 -35.35 3.51 18.40
C LEU A 285 -36.66 4.30 18.21
N MET A 286 -37.52 4.35 19.23
CA MET A 286 -38.89 4.86 19.11
C MET A 286 -39.11 6.27 19.68
N GLU A 287 -38.28 6.70 20.63
CA GLU A 287 -38.50 7.95 21.39
C GLU A 287 -37.22 8.76 21.64
N GLU A 288 -36.22 8.16 22.28
CA GLU A 288 -35.07 8.88 22.84
C GLU A 288 -34.01 9.22 21.77
N GLY A 289 -33.95 8.46 20.67
CA GLY A 289 -32.82 8.48 19.74
C GLY A 289 -31.63 7.69 20.28
N PHE A 290 -30.63 7.47 19.43
CA PHE A 290 -29.35 6.93 19.87
C PHE A 290 -28.42 8.08 20.25
N ASP A 291 -27.82 8.03 21.42
CA ASP A 291 -26.81 9.01 21.82
C ASP A 291 -25.59 8.92 20.90
N GLU A 292 -25.28 10.01 20.17
CA GLU A 292 -24.22 10.04 19.15
C GLU A 292 -22.81 9.90 19.71
N SER A 293 -22.61 9.97 21.03
CA SER A 293 -21.25 9.93 21.58
C SER A 293 -21.25 9.61 23.05
N ASP A 294 -20.94 8.35 23.36
CA ASP A 294 -20.53 8.01 24.70
C ASP A 294 -19.23 7.20 24.60
N GLY A 295 -18.13 7.91 24.39
CA GLY A 295 -16.78 7.36 24.54
C GLY A 295 -16.29 6.39 23.45
N LEU A 296 -16.86 6.42 22.24
CA LEU A 296 -16.28 5.69 21.10
C LEU A 296 -14.90 6.28 20.77
N LEU A 297 -13.93 5.41 20.64
CA LEU A 297 -12.61 5.78 20.16
C LEU A 297 -12.69 6.23 18.70
N SER A 298 -11.90 7.24 18.34
CA SER A 298 -11.78 7.68 16.94
C SER A 298 -11.06 6.62 16.11
N ASP A 299 -11.49 6.44 14.86
CA ASP A 299 -10.84 5.54 13.89
C ASP A 299 -9.36 5.89 13.66
N ASP A 300 -8.96 7.15 13.85
CA ASP A 300 -7.59 7.64 13.68
C ASP A 300 -6.72 7.50 14.95
N CYS A 301 -7.27 6.95 16.03
CA CYS A 301 -6.52 6.81 17.28
C CYS A 301 -5.45 5.71 17.16
N SER A 302 -4.32 5.90 17.86
CA SER A 302 -3.28 4.87 17.96
C SER A 302 -3.74 3.73 18.87
N ILE A 303 -4.39 2.73 18.27
CA ILE A 303 -5.01 1.60 19.00
C ILE A 303 -4.04 0.87 19.92
N ASP A 304 -2.76 0.76 19.56
CA ASP A 304 -1.74 0.04 20.33
C ASP A 304 -1.47 0.65 21.71
N SER A 305 -1.77 1.94 21.90
CA SER A 305 -1.65 2.60 23.19
C SER A 305 -2.83 2.32 24.12
N ILE A 306 -3.95 1.82 23.57
CA ILE A 306 -5.21 1.63 24.28
C ILE A 306 -5.54 0.14 24.46
N ILE A 307 -5.22 -0.67 23.46
CA ILE A 307 -5.51 -2.11 23.41
C ILE A 307 -4.17 -2.85 23.54
N THR A 308 -4.02 -3.58 24.64
CA THR A 308 -2.80 -4.37 24.86
C THR A 308 -2.86 -5.69 24.09
N PRO A 309 -1.72 -6.34 23.78
CA PRO A 309 -1.74 -7.65 23.13
C PRO A 309 -2.48 -8.72 23.94
N LYS A 310 -2.53 -8.56 25.27
CA LYS A 310 -3.31 -9.43 26.16
C LYS A 310 -4.81 -9.34 25.88
N ASP A 311 -5.28 -8.14 25.51
CA ASP A 311 -6.69 -7.88 25.23
C ASP A 311 -7.07 -8.22 23.78
N MET A 312 -6.11 -8.52 22.89
CA MET A 312 -6.39 -8.87 21.49
C MET A 312 -6.81 -10.34 21.34
N LEU A 313 -8.01 -10.68 21.84
CA LEU A 313 -8.60 -12.03 21.78
C LEU A 313 -9.21 -12.33 20.40
N HIS A 314 -8.42 -12.15 19.35
CA HIS A 314 -8.86 -12.34 17.97
C HIS A 314 -8.46 -13.73 17.47
N ILE A 315 -9.37 -14.40 16.76
CA ILE A 315 -9.15 -15.72 16.16
C ILE A 315 -8.71 -15.63 14.69
N MET A 316 -8.79 -14.44 14.11
CA MET A 316 -8.37 -14.12 12.76
C MET A 316 -7.76 -12.73 12.73
N ASP A 317 -6.96 -12.46 11.69
CA ASP A 317 -6.34 -11.15 11.48
C ASP A 317 -7.36 -10.02 11.52
N SER A 318 -6.95 -8.84 11.98
CA SER A 318 -7.78 -7.64 11.97
C SER A 318 -6.92 -6.43 11.70
N ASP A 319 -7.43 -5.51 10.88
CA ASP A 319 -6.84 -4.18 10.78
C ASP A 319 -7.23 -3.32 12.00
N SER A 320 -6.77 -2.07 12.02
CA SER A 320 -7.00 -1.17 13.16
C SER A 320 -8.48 -0.85 13.37
N SER A 321 -9.26 -0.61 12.31
CA SER A 321 -10.67 -0.25 12.42
C SER A 321 -11.54 -1.44 12.82
N GLN A 322 -11.23 -2.64 12.33
CA GLN A 322 -11.86 -3.88 12.77
C GLN A 322 -11.55 -4.19 14.24
N THR A 323 -10.29 -4.03 14.65
CA THR A 323 -9.85 -4.20 16.05
C THR A 323 -10.58 -3.25 16.99
N LEU A 324 -10.73 -1.98 16.58
CA LEU A 324 -11.47 -0.98 17.32
C LEU A 324 -12.93 -1.39 17.51
N ALA A 325 -13.59 -1.79 16.43
CA ALA A 325 -14.97 -2.23 16.45
C ALA A 325 -15.18 -3.43 17.38
N ILE A 326 -14.28 -4.43 17.34
CA ILE A 326 -14.32 -5.60 18.24
C ILE A 326 -14.25 -5.14 19.70
N HIS A 327 -13.31 -4.25 20.02
CA HIS A 327 -13.08 -3.81 21.39
C HIS A 327 -14.22 -2.93 21.94
N GLU A 328 -14.82 -2.07 21.10
CA GLU A 328 -16.00 -1.29 21.49
C GLU A 328 -17.23 -2.17 21.77
N VAL A 329 -17.45 -3.24 20.98
CA VAL A 329 -18.49 -4.24 21.31
C VAL A 329 -18.19 -4.95 22.62
N ARG A 330 -16.93 -5.31 22.89
CA ARG A 330 -16.54 -5.93 24.18
C ARG A 330 -16.82 -5.02 25.38
N ARG A 331 -16.65 -3.69 25.21
CA ARG A 331 -17.03 -2.66 26.19
C ARG A 331 -18.55 -2.49 26.36
N GLY A 332 -19.36 -3.23 25.61
CA GLY A 332 -20.83 -3.21 25.70
C GLY A 332 -21.50 -2.12 24.88
N LYS A 333 -20.80 -1.54 23.90
CA LYS A 333 -21.37 -0.52 23.01
C LYS A 333 -22.21 -1.17 21.90
N ASN A 334 -23.28 -0.49 21.52
CA ASN A 334 -24.10 -0.83 20.36
C ASN A 334 -23.50 -0.14 19.13
N LEU A 335 -23.13 -0.89 18.08
CA LEU A 335 -22.44 -0.37 16.91
C LEU A 335 -23.17 -0.71 15.62
N VAL A 336 -23.10 0.20 14.66
CA VAL A 336 -23.44 -0.07 13.25
C VAL A 336 -22.14 -0.11 12.47
N ILE A 337 -21.75 -1.29 11.99
CA ILE A 337 -20.52 -1.48 11.23
C ILE A 337 -20.86 -1.52 9.74
N GLN A 338 -20.40 -0.51 9.00
CA GLN A 338 -20.55 -0.46 7.54
C GLN A 338 -19.23 -0.81 6.85
N GLY A 339 -19.28 -1.74 5.90
CA GLY A 339 -18.11 -2.11 5.10
C GLY A 339 -18.51 -2.47 3.67
N PRO A 340 -17.81 -1.98 2.63
CA PRO A 340 -17.95 -2.45 1.25
C PRO A 340 -17.75 -3.97 1.10
N PRO A 341 -18.18 -4.61 0.00
CA PRO A 341 -17.84 -6.00 -0.29
C PRO A 341 -16.33 -6.24 -0.24
N GLY A 342 -15.89 -7.34 0.38
CA GLY A 342 -14.47 -7.69 0.50
C GLY A 342 -13.71 -7.11 1.71
N THR A 343 -14.32 -6.21 2.50
CA THR A 343 -13.67 -5.58 3.68
C THR A 343 -13.63 -6.44 4.95
N GLY A 344 -13.77 -7.77 4.82
CA GLY A 344 -13.64 -8.65 5.98
C GLY A 344 -14.80 -8.62 6.99
N LYS A 345 -16.00 -8.12 6.67
CA LYS A 345 -17.14 -8.08 7.63
C LYS A 345 -17.39 -9.40 8.38
N SER A 346 -17.43 -10.53 7.68
CA SER A 346 -17.61 -11.85 8.31
C SER A 346 -16.44 -12.25 9.22
N GLN A 347 -15.24 -11.73 8.95
CA GLN A 347 -14.06 -11.91 9.79
C GLN A 347 -14.20 -11.12 11.09
N THR A 348 -14.61 -9.85 10.99
CA THR A 348 -14.91 -9.01 12.15
C THR A 348 -16.01 -9.62 13.03
N ILE A 349 -17.10 -10.13 12.44
CA ILE A 349 -18.19 -10.79 13.17
C ILE A 349 -17.67 -11.99 13.97
N ALA A 350 -16.88 -12.87 13.33
CA ALA A 350 -16.35 -14.04 14.02
C ALA A 350 -15.36 -13.66 15.14
N ASN A 351 -14.54 -12.63 14.96
CA ASN A 351 -13.69 -12.10 16.03
C ASN A 351 -14.52 -11.52 17.19
N ILE A 352 -15.59 -10.79 16.91
CA ILE A 352 -16.54 -10.29 17.93
C ILE A 352 -17.13 -11.46 18.72
N ILE A 353 -17.63 -12.49 18.03
CA ILE A 353 -18.22 -13.67 18.66
C ILE A 353 -17.19 -14.37 19.54
N ALA A 354 -16.00 -14.64 19.02
CA ALA A 354 -14.94 -15.33 19.76
C ALA A 354 -14.48 -14.54 20.99
N SER A 355 -14.30 -13.22 20.85
CA SER A 355 -13.95 -12.34 21.97
C SER A 355 -15.04 -12.32 23.05
N ALA A 356 -16.32 -12.25 22.67
CA ALA A 356 -17.43 -12.27 23.62
C ALA A 356 -17.54 -13.62 24.34
N ILE A 357 -17.29 -14.74 23.65
CA ILE A 357 -17.21 -16.08 24.25
C ILE A 357 -16.05 -16.16 25.25
N ALA A 358 -14.88 -15.60 24.90
CA ALA A 358 -13.72 -15.56 25.79
C ALA A 358 -13.98 -14.72 27.06
N ASP A 359 -14.81 -13.68 26.95
CA ASP A 359 -15.31 -12.89 28.10
C ASP A 359 -16.43 -13.59 28.89
N GLY A 360 -16.81 -14.82 28.53
CA GLY A 360 -17.86 -15.59 29.20
C GLY A 360 -19.30 -15.13 28.90
N LYS A 361 -19.51 -14.36 27.81
CA LYS A 361 -20.83 -13.85 27.41
C LYS A 361 -21.54 -14.84 26.49
N THR A 362 -22.87 -14.81 26.53
CA THR A 362 -23.73 -15.50 25.56
C THR A 362 -23.94 -14.63 24.32
N VAL A 363 -23.87 -15.22 23.13
CA VAL A 363 -24.01 -14.50 21.85
C VAL A 363 -25.12 -15.11 21.01
N LEU A 364 -26.08 -14.28 20.58
CA LEU A 364 -27.07 -14.64 19.57
C LEU A 364 -26.69 -13.96 18.26
N PHE A 365 -26.25 -14.76 17.28
CA PHE A 365 -25.96 -14.27 15.94
C PHE A 365 -27.14 -14.50 15.01
N VAL A 366 -27.69 -13.43 14.45
CA VAL A 366 -28.85 -13.45 13.54
C VAL A 366 -28.44 -12.87 12.20
N ALA A 367 -28.86 -13.51 11.11
CA ALA A 367 -28.71 -12.99 9.75
C ALA A 367 -29.92 -13.39 8.91
N GLU A 368 -30.24 -12.58 7.90
CA GLU A 368 -31.34 -12.87 6.97
C GLU A 368 -31.04 -14.10 6.11
N LYS A 369 -29.82 -14.21 5.59
CA LYS A 369 -29.43 -15.26 4.65
C LYS A 369 -28.61 -16.36 5.30
N MET A 370 -28.96 -17.62 5.01
CA MET A 370 -28.23 -18.81 5.48
C MET A 370 -26.74 -18.77 5.12
N ALA A 371 -26.40 -18.33 3.91
CA ALA A 371 -25.00 -18.22 3.47
C ALA A 371 -24.15 -17.33 4.39
N ALA A 372 -24.73 -16.29 5.01
CA ALA A 372 -24.01 -15.44 5.96
C ALA A 372 -23.71 -16.19 7.28
N LEU A 373 -24.67 -16.97 7.76
CA LEU A 373 -24.50 -17.83 8.94
C LEU A 373 -23.42 -18.89 8.70
N GLU A 374 -23.49 -19.59 7.57
CA GLU A 374 -22.54 -20.65 7.21
C GLU A 374 -21.10 -20.14 7.06
N VAL A 375 -20.91 -18.96 6.46
CA VAL A 375 -19.57 -18.38 6.29
C VAL A 375 -18.92 -18.05 7.64
N VAL A 376 -19.68 -17.49 8.58
CA VAL A 376 -19.18 -17.15 9.92
C VAL A 376 -18.91 -18.43 10.71
N LYS A 377 -19.84 -19.38 10.69
CA LYS A 377 -19.67 -20.67 11.36
C LYS A 377 -18.47 -21.43 10.84
N ARG A 378 -18.30 -21.57 9.54
CA ARG A 378 -17.10 -22.22 8.96
C ARG A 378 -15.79 -21.60 9.46
N ARG A 379 -15.75 -20.28 9.68
CA ARG A 379 -14.56 -19.61 10.26
C ARG A 379 -14.37 -19.96 11.74
N LEU A 380 -15.45 -20.01 12.51
CA LEU A 380 -15.41 -20.47 13.92
C LEU A 380 -14.97 -21.94 14.02
N ASP A 381 -15.42 -22.80 13.11
CA ASP A 381 -14.98 -24.20 13.03
C ASP A 381 -13.49 -24.33 12.73
N GLN A 382 -13.02 -23.60 11.71
CA GLN A 382 -11.62 -23.62 11.29
C GLN A 382 -10.67 -23.13 12.39
N THR A 383 -11.17 -22.32 13.32
CA THR A 383 -10.42 -21.75 14.45
C THR A 383 -10.64 -22.52 15.77
N GLY A 384 -11.45 -23.58 15.77
CA GLY A 384 -11.73 -24.40 16.94
C GLY A 384 -12.74 -23.82 17.93
N VAL A 385 -13.32 -22.64 17.65
CA VAL A 385 -14.38 -22.02 18.47
C VAL A 385 -15.77 -22.58 18.12
N GLY A 386 -15.87 -23.30 16.99
CA GLY A 386 -17.13 -23.82 16.48
C GLY A 386 -17.91 -24.72 17.44
N ASP A 387 -17.23 -25.44 18.35
CA ASP A 387 -17.89 -26.29 19.36
C ASP A 387 -18.65 -25.48 20.43
N ALA A 388 -18.34 -24.19 20.60
CA ALA A 388 -19.10 -23.29 21.46
C ALA A 388 -20.35 -22.71 20.77
N CYS A 389 -20.58 -23.04 19.50
CA CYS A 389 -21.71 -22.52 18.72
C CYS A 389 -22.80 -23.57 18.57
N LEU A 390 -24.03 -23.18 18.90
CA LEU A 390 -25.23 -23.99 18.63
C LEU A 390 -25.96 -23.45 17.40
N GLU A 391 -25.98 -24.23 16.33
CA GLU A 391 -26.68 -23.86 15.11
C GLU A 391 -28.18 -24.20 15.20
N LEU A 392 -29.01 -23.17 15.19
CA LEU A 392 -30.47 -23.31 15.10
C LEU A 392 -30.91 -22.97 13.67
N HIS A 393 -30.86 -23.97 12.78
CA HIS A 393 -31.44 -23.84 11.44
C HIS A 393 -32.90 -24.33 11.45
N SER A 394 -33.78 -23.65 10.72
CA SER A 394 -35.18 -24.04 10.51
C SER A 394 -35.34 -25.46 9.96
N ASN A 395 -34.35 -25.95 9.21
CA ASN A 395 -34.30 -27.32 8.71
C ASN A 395 -33.83 -28.39 9.71
N LYS A 396 -33.29 -27.98 10.86
CA LYS A 396 -32.66 -28.86 11.86
C LYS A 396 -33.24 -28.71 13.27
N ALA A 397 -34.37 -28.02 13.43
CA ALA A 397 -35.16 -28.03 14.67
C ALA A 397 -35.84 -29.38 14.95
N ASN A 398 -35.24 -30.50 14.52
CA ASN A 398 -35.49 -31.77 15.17
C ASN A 398 -34.98 -31.62 16.60
N LYS A 399 -35.90 -31.49 17.57
CA LYS A 399 -35.61 -31.45 19.00
C LYS A 399 -34.57 -32.51 19.40
N ARG A 400 -34.57 -33.66 18.73
CA ARG A 400 -33.57 -34.72 18.89
C ARG A 400 -32.14 -34.30 18.49
N ILE A 401 -31.94 -33.70 17.31
CA ILE A 401 -30.62 -33.25 16.83
C ILE A 401 -30.07 -32.16 17.76
N LEU A 402 -30.93 -31.22 18.16
CA LEU A 402 -30.60 -30.20 19.14
C LEU A 402 -30.13 -30.81 20.47
N LEU A 403 -30.86 -31.79 20.99
CA LEU A 403 -30.51 -32.49 22.23
C LEU A 403 -29.22 -33.32 22.09
N GLU A 404 -28.99 -33.94 20.93
CA GLU A 404 -27.76 -34.66 20.61
C GLU A 404 -26.56 -33.70 20.60
N GLU A 405 -26.70 -32.52 20.00
CA GLU A 405 -25.64 -31.52 19.95
C GLU A 405 -25.34 -30.91 21.33
N LEU A 406 -26.38 -30.59 22.09
CA LEU A 406 -26.24 -30.14 23.49
C LEU A 406 -25.51 -31.19 24.33
N LYS A 407 -25.86 -32.47 24.16
CA LYS A 407 -25.16 -33.57 24.84
C LYS A 407 -23.70 -33.65 24.42
N ARG A 408 -23.41 -33.57 23.12
CA ARG A 408 -22.02 -33.58 22.59
C ARG A 408 -21.18 -32.48 23.22
N VAL A 409 -21.70 -31.25 23.27
CA VAL A 409 -20.99 -30.09 23.85
C VAL A 409 -20.85 -30.24 25.37
N TRP A 410 -21.87 -30.73 26.05
CA TRP A 410 -21.81 -30.99 27.49
C TRP A 410 -20.72 -32.01 27.86
N ASP A 411 -20.56 -33.05 27.03
CA ASP A 411 -19.56 -34.11 27.23
C ASP A 411 -18.11 -33.62 27.00
N LEU A 412 -17.88 -32.51 26.26
CA LEU A 412 -16.55 -31.91 26.08
C LEU A 412 -15.98 -31.28 27.36
N GLY A 413 -16.86 -30.83 28.27
CA GLY A 413 -16.48 -30.15 29.51
C GLY A 413 -15.93 -28.73 29.31
N SER A 414 -15.46 -28.12 30.40
CA SER A 414 -14.94 -26.74 30.36
C SER A 414 -13.59 -26.66 29.63
N PRO A 415 -13.38 -25.60 28.82
CA PRO A 415 -12.10 -25.41 28.13
C PRO A 415 -10.96 -25.32 29.14
N ARG A 416 -9.88 -26.06 28.87
CA ARG A 416 -8.65 -26.09 29.67
C ARG A 416 -7.55 -25.42 28.86
N GLY A 417 -7.14 -24.22 29.27
CA GLY A 417 -6.02 -23.51 28.65
C GLY A 417 -5.43 -22.51 29.64
N GLU A 418 -4.11 -22.47 29.71
CA GLU A 418 -3.38 -21.38 30.37
C GLU A 418 -3.13 -20.30 29.33
N PHE A 419 -3.34 -19.03 29.69
CA PHE A 419 -2.92 -17.91 28.86
C PHE A 419 -1.39 -17.82 28.94
N PRO A 420 -0.65 -17.96 27.82
CA PRO A 420 0.80 -17.90 27.85
C PRO A 420 1.25 -16.45 28.06
N ASP A 421 1.50 -16.05 29.31
CA ASP A 421 2.00 -14.71 29.65
C ASP A 421 3.31 -14.38 28.89
N GLU A 422 4.19 -15.37 28.69
CA GLU A 422 5.42 -15.21 27.88
C GLU A 422 5.12 -14.79 26.42
N LEU A 423 4.04 -15.28 25.81
CA LEU A 423 3.66 -14.90 24.45
C LEU A 423 3.20 -13.43 24.42
N VAL A 424 2.44 -13.01 25.44
CA VAL A 424 1.96 -11.63 25.57
C VAL A 424 3.13 -10.66 25.73
N GLU A 425 4.14 -11.02 26.54
CA GLU A 425 5.35 -10.22 26.69
C GLU A 425 6.11 -10.08 25.37
N ASN A 426 6.39 -11.20 24.69
CA ASN A 426 7.07 -11.20 23.40
C ASN A 426 6.33 -10.36 22.33
N LEU A 427 4.99 -10.46 22.28
CA LEU A 427 4.18 -9.66 21.37
C LEU A 427 4.22 -8.16 21.71
N THR A 428 4.24 -7.83 22.99
CA THR A 428 4.34 -6.44 23.46
C THR A 428 5.69 -5.83 23.07
N GLU A 429 6.79 -6.54 23.30
CA GLU A 429 8.14 -6.08 22.92
C GLU A 429 8.27 -5.88 21.40
N ALA A 430 7.76 -6.83 20.60
CA ALA A 430 7.79 -6.74 19.15
C ALA A 430 6.99 -5.52 18.64
N ARG A 431 5.78 -5.32 19.16
CA ARG A 431 4.91 -4.18 18.82
C ARG A 431 5.58 -2.85 19.17
N ASP A 432 6.11 -2.74 20.39
CA ASP A 432 6.72 -1.50 20.87
C ASP A 432 8.00 -1.16 20.09
N SER A 433 8.79 -2.17 19.70
CA SER A 433 9.94 -2.02 18.81
C SER A 433 9.54 -1.49 17.43
N LEU A 434 8.46 -2.04 16.84
CA LEU A 434 7.92 -1.59 15.56
C LEU A 434 7.40 -0.17 15.64
N ASN A 435 6.65 0.18 16.69
CA ASN A 435 6.11 1.53 16.90
C ASN A 435 7.19 2.58 17.20
N ALA A 436 8.31 2.18 17.80
CA ALA A 436 9.43 3.07 18.04
C ALA A 436 10.10 3.56 16.73
N HIS A 437 10.05 2.79 15.64
CA HIS A 437 10.62 3.19 14.36
C HIS A 437 9.94 4.39 13.69
N PRO A 438 8.62 4.38 13.39
CA PRO A 438 7.92 5.53 12.82
C PRO A 438 7.94 6.72 13.77
N ALA A 439 7.90 6.51 15.09
CA ALA A 439 8.07 7.58 16.07
C ALA A 439 9.45 8.27 15.93
N ARG A 440 10.53 7.52 15.74
CA ARG A 440 11.87 8.08 15.49
C ARG A 440 11.96 8.84 14.17
N LEU A 441 11.34 8.33 13.10
CA LEU A 441 11.34 8.97 11.78
C LEU A 441 10.57 10.30 11.76
N HIS A 442 9.50 10.42 12.56
CA HIS A 442 8.67 11.61 12.62
C HIS A 442 9.05 12.59 13.74
N LYS A 443 9.98 12.21 14.61
CA LYS A 443 10.51 13.11 15.64
C LYS A 443 11.14 14.34 15.00
N ILE A 444 10.72 15.52 15.45
CA ILE A 444 11.27 16.80 15.03
C ILE A 444 12.57 17.06 15.80
N TYR A 445 13.64 17.40 15.10
CA TYR A 445 14.93 17.76 15.69
C TYR A 445 15.17 19.27 15.59
N LEU A 446 15.69 19.86 16.67
CA LEU A 446 16.09 21.26 16.72
C LEU A 446 17.62 21.37 16.55
N PRO A 447 18.14 22.45 15.94
CA PRO A 447 17.46 23.70 15.58
C PRO A 447 16.79 23.72 14.20
N SER A 448 17.03 22.73 13.34
CA SER A 448 16.49 22.71 11.97
C SER A 448 14.96 22.67 11.92
N GLY A 449 14.30 22.10 12.94
CA GLY A 449 12.84 21.96 13.00
C GLY A 449 12.31 20.93 12.00
N LEU A 450 13.15 20.02 11.52
CA LEU A 450 12.81 18.99 10.54
C LEU A 450 12.85 17.59 11.16
N SER A 451 12.03 16.68 10.65
CA SER A 451 12.10 15.25 10.96
C SER A 451 12.93 14.49 9.92
N PRO A 452 13.54 13.34 10.28
CA PRO A 452 14.21 12.47 9.32
C PRO A 452 13.32 12.10 8.11
N TYR A 453 12.03 11.86 8.35
CA TYR A 453 11.05 11.61 7.28
C TYR A 453 10.98 12.76 6.26
N GLN A 454 10.91 14.01 6.75
CA GLN A 454 10.88 15.20 5.87
C GLN A 454 12.18 15.35 5.08
N VAL A 455 13.33 15.15 5.74
CA VAL A 455 14.65 15.26 5.09
C VAL A 455 14.82 14.19 4.01
N ILE A 456 14.50 12.93 4.31
CA ILE A 456 14.54 11.83 3.33
C ILE A 456 13.61 12.13 2.16
N GLY A 457 12.39 12.62 2.43
CA GLY A 457 11.44 13.02 1.38
C GLY A 457 12.00 14.12 0.47
N GLN A 458 12.66 15.13 1.02
CA GLN A 458 13.32 16.17 0.24
C GLN A 458 14.49 15.62 -0.59
N LEU A 459 15.33 14.75 -0.02
CA LEU A 459 16.44 14.12 -0.75
C LEU A 459 15.95 13.26 -1.92
N VAL A 460 14.87 12.50 -1.74
CA VAL A 460 14.24 11.72 -2.82
C VAL A 460 13.74 12.64 -3.93
N ARG A 461 13.07 13.75 -3.58
CA ARG A 461 12.60 14.74 -4.55
C ARG A 461 13.74 15.38 -5.33
N LEU A 462 14.85 15.73 -4.67
CA LEU A 462 16.04 16.27 -5.34
C LEU A 462 16.63 15.27 -6.34
N ARG A 463 16.74 14.00 -5.93
CA ARG A 463 17.21 12.92 -6.80
C ARG A 463 16.30 12.71 -8.02
N GLN A 464 14.99 12.79 -7.85
CA GLN A 464 14.02 12.72 -8.96
C GLN A 464 14.17 13.91 -9.93
N ASN A 465 14.54 15.09 -9.42
CA ASN A 465 14.84 16.26 -10.24
C ASN A 465 16.22 16.20 -10.91
N GLY A 466 16.92 15.05 -10.86
CA GLY A 466 18.22 14.86 -11.48
C GLY A 466 19.37 15.57 -10.76
N GLN A 467 19.16 16.08 -9.54
CA GLN A 467 20.21 16.73 -8.76
C GLN A 467 21.14 15.67 -8.18
N THR A 468 22.44 15.79 -8.44
CA THR A 468 23.46 14.94 -7.83
C THR A 468 23.95 15.54 -6.51
N PRO A 469 24.40 14.71 -5.56
CA PRO A 469 25.07 15.21 -4.36
C PRO A 469 26.26 16.09 -4.74
N THR A 470 26.39 17.22 -4.06
CA THR A 470 27.52 18.15 -4.24
C THR A 470 28.72 17.72 -3.41
N ASP A 471 29.93 17.93 -3.93
CA ASP A 471 31.19 17.53 -3.25
C ASP A 471 31.69 18.54 -2.21
N PHE A 472 30.97 19.65 -1.98
CA PHE A 472 31.36 20.64 -0.98
C PHE A 472 30.61 20.45 0.34
N ASN A 473 31.33 20.62 1.45
CA ASN A 473 30.77 20.56 2.79
C ASN A 473 30.31 21.94 3.24
N LEU A 474 29.09 22.03 3.75
CA LEU A 474 28.58 23.21 4.42
C LEU A 474 29.17 23.27 5.84
N HIS A 475 29.71 24.41 6.25
CA HIS A 475 30.27 24.56 7.60
C HIS A 475 29.18 24.91 8.62
N GLY A 476 29.17 24.20 9.76
CA GLY A 476 28.28 24.47 10.89
C GLY A 476 26.80 24.21 10.63
N PHE A 477 26.46 23.38 9.63
CA PHE A 477 25.07 23.11 9.22
C PHE A 477 24.20 22.50 10.33
N GLU A 478 24.82 21.81 11.30
CA GLU A 478 24.13 21.17 12.43
C GLU A 478 23.42 22.19 13.36
N GLU A 479 23.91 23.42 13.39
CA GLU A 479 23.40 24.49 14.26
C GLU A 479 22.40 25.41 13.55
N TRP A 480 22.11 25.18 12.26
CA TRP A 480 21.27 26.09 11.48
C TRP A 480 19.79 25.95 11.84
N SER A 481 19.16 27.07 12.19
CA SER A 481 17.70 27.17 12.18
C SER A 481 17.16 27.35 10.76
N ASN A 482 15.84 27.21 10.59
CA ASN A 482 15.19 27.55 9.32
C ASN A 482 15.45 28.99 8.88
N ASN A 483 15.57 29.94 9.83
CA ASN A 483 15.90 31.33 9.50
C ASN A 483 17.34 31.48 8.98
N ASP A 484 18.27 30.74 9.58
CA ASP A 484 19.68 30.74 9.20
C ASP A 484 19.90 30.15 7.81
N LEU A 485 19.13 29.12 7.46
CA LEU A 485 19.11 28.54 6.12
C LEU A 485 18.59 29.56 5.09
N THR A 486 17.47 30.23 5.35
CA THR A 486 16.89 31.23 4.44
C THR A 486 17.87 32.36 4.16
N LYS A 487 18.52 32.92 5.19
CA LYS A 487 19.55 33.97 5.03
C LYS A 487 20.69 33.53 4.11
N ARG A 488 21.15 32.29 4.24
CA ARG A 488 22.22 31.74 3.39
C ARG A 488 21.77 31.53 1.95
N LEU A 489 20.54 31.06 1.75
CA LEU A 489 19.96 30.92 0.41
C LEU A 489 19.83 32.29 -0.28
N ASP A 490 19.43 33.32 0.45
CA ASP A 490 19.33 34.67 -0.11
C ASP A 490 20.72 35.26 -0.44
N LEU A 491 21.75 35.00 0.37
CA LEU A 491 23.13 35.34 0.03
C LEU A 491 23.61 34.62 -1.24
N VAL A 492 23.26 33.34 -1.41
CA VAL A 492 23.61 32.58 -2.63
C VAL A 492 22.91 33.18 -3.85
N LYS A 493 21.63 33.57 -3.73
CA LYS A 493 20.93 34.26 -4.82
C LYS A 493 21.59 35.58 -5.18
N GLU A 494 21.95 36.39 -4.18
CA GLU A 494 22.66 37.66 -4.42
C GLU A 494 23.99 37.40 -5.15
N LEU A 495 24.75 36.37 -4.74
CA LEU A 495 25.99 36.00 -5.43
C LEU A 495 25.75 35.59 -6.90
N VAL A 496 24.69 34.83 -7.17
CA VAL A 496 24.33 34.43 -8.54
C VAL A 496 23.97 35.66 -9.39
N GLU A 497 23.12 36.55 -8.88
CA GLU A 497 22.76 37.80 -9.56
C GLU A 497 23.99 38.66 -9.86
N ARG A 498 24.91 38.79 -8.89
CA ARG A 498 26.18 39.51 -9.11
C ARG A 498 27.02 38.87 -10.20
N ILE A 499 27.16 37.55 -10.21
CA ILE A 499 27.94 36.83 -11.23
C ILE A 499 27.29 36.98 -12.62
N GLU A 500 25.96 37.02 -12.72
CA GLU A 500 25.25 37.32 -13.97
C GLU A 500 25.57 38.73 -14.48
N ASP A 501 25.65 39.72 -13.58
CA ASP A 501 25.96 41.12 -13.93
C ASP A 501 27.43 41.34 -14.36
N ILE A 502 28.39 40.79 -13.59
CA ILE A 502 29.83 41.08 -13.79
C ILE A 502 30.59 39.98 -14.55
N GLY A 503 29.98 38.82 -14.78
CA GLY A 503 30.64 37.63 -15.29
C GLY A 503 31.47 36.90 -14.23
N LEU A 504 32.37 36.01 -14.66
CA LEU A 504 33.25 35.28 -13.75
C LEU A 504 34.21 36.27 -13.05
N PRO A 505 34.26 36.31 -11.70
CA PRO A 505 35.10 37.28 -10.98
C PRO A 505 36.58 37.22 -11.33
N GLN A 506 37.09 36.04 -11.72
CA GLN A 506 38.48 35.85 -12.14
C GLN A 506 38.82 36.57 -13.45
N ASP A 507 37.84 36.74 -14.34
CA ASP A 507 37.99 37.36 -15.66
C ASP A 507 37.63 38.86 -15.63
N HIS A 508 37.16 39.34 -14.48
CA HIS A 508 36.73 40.72 -14.32
C HIS A 508 37.94 41.68 -14.42
N PRO A 509 37.85 42.80 -15.16
CA PRO A 509 38.98 43.73 -15.36
C PRO A 509 39.56 44.33 -14.06
N TRP A 510 38.78 44.31 -12.98
CA TRP A 510 39.18 44.77 -11.65
C TRP A 510 39.66 43.64 -10.73
N ASN A 511 39.81 42.42 -11.23
CA ASN A 511 40.33 41.31 -10.45
C ASN A 511 41.72 41.68 -9.87
N GLY A 512 41.92 41.40 -8.57
CA GLY A 512 43.13 41.76 -7.83
C GLY A 512 43.18 43.22 -7.33
N VAL A 513 42.22 44.07 -7.68
CA VAL A 513 42.13 45.44 -7.15
C VAL A 513 41.54 45.41 -5.74
N LYS A 514 42.38 45.67 -4.74
CA LYS A 514 41.98 45.69 -3.31
C LYS A 514 41.30 46.99 -2.86
N ARG A 515 40.85 47.84 -3.80
CA ARG A 515 40.18 49.09 -3.47
C ARG A 515 38.67 48.86 -3.42
N GLU A 516 38.09 49.13 -2.26
CA GLU A 516 36.65 48.93 -2.00
C GLU A 516 35.77 50.00 -2.64
N SER A 517 36.30 51.22 -2.86
CA SER A 517 35.54 52.31 -3.48
C SER A 517 36.45 53.25 -4.28
N ILE A 518 35.87 53.94 -5.26
CA ILE A 518 36.55 54.97 -6.04
C ILE A 518 35.64 56.20 -6.10
N LEU A 519 36.15 57.34 -5.64
CA LEU A 519 35.42 58.61 -5.65
C LEU A 519 35.48 59.26 -7.05
N PRO A 520 34.48 60.07 -7.45
CA PRO A 520 34.46 60.72 -8.77
C PRO A 520 35.73 61.54 -9.08
N GLY A 521 36.23 62.33 -8.11
CA GLY A 521 37.47 63.09 -8.28
C GLY A 521 38.74 62.25 -8.40
N GLU A 522 38.70 60.98 -7.97
CA GLU A 522 39.79 60.02 -8.22
C GLU A 522 39.69 59.43 -9.64
N LEU A 523 38.48 59.16 -10.14
CA LEU A 523 38.27 58.75 -11.53
C LEU A 523 38.81 59.80 -12.50
N ASP A 524 38.52 61.08 -12.25
CA ASP A 524 39.02 62.18 -13.07
C ASP A 524 40.56 62.24 -13.14
N ARG A 525 41.25 61.75 -12.09
CA ARG A 525 42.71 61.66 -12.05
C ARG A 525 43.26 60.37 -12.64
N LEU A 526 42.53 59.26 -12.50
CA LEU A 526 42.96 57.93 -12.94
C LEU A 526 42.72 57.72 -14.43
N VAL A 527 41.58 58.18 -14.97
CA VAL A 527 41.23 58.02 -16.39
C VAL A 527 42.31 58.58 -17.33
N PRO A 528 42.84 59.80 -17.12
CA PRO A 528 43.94 60.31 -17.94
C PRO A 528 45.22 59.47 -17.83
N LYS A 529 45.55 58.98 -16.62
CA LYS A 529 46.75 58.14 -16.40
C LYS A 529 46.61 56.79 -17.08
N ILE A 530 45.45 56.14 -16.98
CA ILE A 530 45.14 54.88 -17.64
C ILE A 530 45.19 55.05 -19.16
N ASN A 531 44.59 56.12 -19.70
CA ASN A 531 44.66 56.42 -21.13
C ASN A 531 46.11 56.62 -21.58
N THR A 532 46.92 57.36 -20.80
CA THR A 532 48.34 57.55 -21.10
C THR A 532 49.10 56.22 -21.10
N LEU A 533 48.87 55.36 -20.11
CA LEU A 533 49.48 54.03 -20.05
C LEU A 533 49.04 53.16 -21.24
N ARG A 534 47.76 53.16 -21.59
CA ARG A 534 47.24 52.45 -22.76
C ARG A 534 47.92 52.90 -24.05
N HIS A 535 48.09 54.21 -24.23
CA HIS A 535 48.82 54.75 -25.38
C HIS A 535 50.28 54.30 -25.40
N LYS A 536 51.00 54.41 -24.27
CA LYS A 536 52.39 53.95 -24.15
C LYS A 536 52.55 52.45 -24.41
N THR A 537 51.62 51.62 -23.92
CA THR A 537 51.64 50.18 -24.17
C THR A 537 51.42 49.87 -25.65
N HIS A 538 50.51 50.57 -26.33
CA HIS A 538 50.33 50.42 -27.78
C HIS A 538 51.55 50.88 -28.58
N GLU A 539 52.20 51.98 -28.19
CA GLU A 539 53.45 52.43 -28.81
C GLU A 539 54.57 51.42 -28.61
N PHE A 540 54.74 50.91 -27.38
CA PHE A 540 55.69 49.85 -27.07
C PHE A 540 55.44 48.59 -27.92
N GLN A 541 54.19 48.13 -27.98
CA GLN A 541 53.84 46.95 -28.78
C GLN A 541 54.11 47.18 -30.27
N ARG A 542 53.81 48.36 -30.82
CA ARG A 542 54.14 48.72 -32.21
C ARG A 542 55.65 48.76 -32.45
N ALA A 543 56.41 49.34 -31.53
CA ALA A 543 57.87 49.41 -31.65
C ALA A 543 58.51 48.02 -31.63
N ILE A 544 58.11 47.15 -30.71
CA ILE A 544 58.63 45.77 -30.66
C ILE A 544 58.18 44.96 -31.88
N LEU A 545 56.93 45.10 -32.34
CA LEU A 545 56.48 44.44 -33.58
C LEU A 545 57.30 44.90 -34.80
N ALA A 546 57.68 46.18 -34.87
CA ALA A 546 58.54 46.69 -35.94
C ALA A 546 59.95 46.08 -35.87
N ILE A 547 60.56 46.01 -34.68
CA ILE A 547 61.87 45.37 -34.47
C ILE A 547 61.79 43.87 -34.81
N ALA A 548 60.77 43.18 -34.31
CA ALA A 548 60.55 41.76 -34.57
C ALA A 548 60.42 41.50 -36.08
N GLY A 549 59.69 42.36 -36.80
CA GLY A 549 59.58 42.30 -38.26
C GLY A 549 60.92 42.50 -38.99
N GLN A 550 61.79 43.39 -38.50
CA GLN A 550 63.13 43.60 -39.08
C GLN A 550 64.10 42.45 -38.79
N VAL A 551 64.01 41.86 -37.60
CA VAL A 551 64.83 40.71 -37.17
C VAL A 551 64.30 39.38 -37.75
N GLY A 552 63.13 39.39 -38.40
CA GLY A 552 62.53 38.21 -39.03
C GLY A 552 61.81 37.28 -38.04
N ILE A 553 61.49 37.75 -36.84
CA ILE A 553 60.78 36.99 -35.80
C ILE A 553 59.28 37.34 -35.87
N THR A 554 58.43 36.36 -36.18
CA THR A 554 56.97 36.55 -36.17
C THR A 554 56.43 36.22 -34.77
N SER A 555 56.17 37.22 -33.94
CA SER A 555 55.54 36.97 -32.62
C SER A 555 54.50 38.03 -32.26
N LYS A 556 53.34 37.56 -31.80
CA LYS A 556 52.34 38.36 -31.08
C LYS A 556 52.69 38.24 -29.61
N LEU A 557 53.06 39.35 -28.97
CA LEU A 557 53.44 39.37 -27.55
C LEU A 557 52.19 39.23 -26.67
N ASP A 558 52.16 38.20 -25.83
CA ASP A 558 51.15 38.07 -24.78
C ASP A 558 51.70 38.56 -23.42
N LEU A 559 53.02 38.51 -23.22
CA LEU A 559 53.71 38.95 -22.00
C LEU A 559 54.80 39.99 -22.30
N PHE A 560 54.93 41.00 -21.43
CA PHE A 560 55.99 42.02 -21.56
C PHE A 560 57.41 41.44 -21.50
N ASN A 561 57.61 40.34 -20.76
CA ASN A 561 58.92 39.71 -20.62
C ASN A 561 59.43 39.09 -21.94
N GLU A 562 58.53 38.74 -22.86
CA GLU A 562 58.91 38.20 -24.17
C GLU A 562 59.57 39.27 -25.05
N ALA A 563 59.29 40.54 -24.81
CA ALA A 563 59.92 41.64 -25.52
C ALA A 563 61.43 41.76 -25.20
N ALA A 564 61.85 41.36 -24.00
CA ALA A 564 63.27 41.39 -23.62
C ALA A 564 64.13 40.50 -24.52
N LYS A 565 63.63 39.32 -24.90
CA LYS A 565 64.33 38.40 -25.81
C LYS A 565 64.51 38.99 -27.20
N ILE A 566 63.49 39.71 -27.70
CA ILE A 566 63.54 40.35 -29.02
C ILE A 566 64.59 41.48 -29.01
N VAL A 567 64.63 42.25 -27.93
CA VAL A 567 65.64 43.30 -27.75
C VAL A 567 67.05 42.71 -27.65
N GLU A 568 67.25 41.65 -26.88
CA GLU A 568 68.55 40.97 -26.75
C GLU A 568 69.06 40.46 -28.11
N ILE A 569 68.19 39.82 -28.91
CA ILE A 569 68.56 39.37 -30.26
C ILE A 569 68.89 40.57 -31.16
N ALA A 570 68.11 41.64 -31.11
CA ALA A 570 68.38 42.85 -31.88
C ALA A 570 69.73 43.51 -31.49
N GLU A 571 70.06 43.53 -30.20
CA GLU A 571 71.35 44.02 -29.70
C GLU A 571 72.52 43.14 -30.16
N LEU A 572 72.37 41.81 -30.11
CA LEU A 572 73.37 40.87 -30.62
C LEU A 572 73.64 41.05 -32.11
N ILE A 573 72.59 41.29 -32.91
CA ILE A 573 72.73 41.60 -34.34
C ILE A 573 73.47 42.92 -34.54
N ASN A 574 73.19 43.93 -33.72
CA ASN A 574 73.85 45.23 -33.83
C ASN A 574 75.33 45.21 -33.38
N GLN A 575 75.69 44.30 -32.47
CA GLN A 575 77.07 44.10 -32.02
C GLN A 575 77.87 43.14 -32.92
N ALA A 576 77.22 42.48 -33.87
CA ALA A 576 77.87 41.53 -34.74
C ALA A 576 78.88 42.25 -35.66
N PRO A 577 80.09 41.69 -35.88
CA PRO A 577 81.04 42.24 -36.84
C PRO A 577 80.47 42.21 -38.26
N GLN A 578 81.01 43.03 -39.17
CA GLN A 578 80.57 43.03 -40.56
C GLN A 578 80.95 41.70 -41.24
N PHE A 579 79.96 40.86 -41.48
CA PHE A 579 80.09 39.60 -42.21
C PHE A 579 79.77 39.80 -43.70
N ALA A 580 80.37 38.99 -44.57
CA ALA A 580 79.90 38.88 -45.94
C ALA A 580 78.56 38.13 -45.98
N GLU A 581 77.67 38.49 -46.89
CA GLU A 581 76.32 37.89 -47.00
C GLU A 581 76.37 36.37 -47.18
N THR A 582 77.42 35.86 -47.85
CA THR A 582 77.68 34.43 -48.04
C THR A 582 78.06 33.69 -46.75
N GLU A 583 78.61 34.37 -45.76
CA GLU A 583 79.03 33.78 -44.49
C GLU A 583 77.85 33.63 -43.53
N LEU A 584 76.92 34.59 -43.53
CA LEU A 584 75.72 34.57 -42.68
C LEU A 584 74.70 33.51 -43.09
N VAL A 585 74.60 33.23 -44.40
CA VAL A 585 73.64 32.26 -44.95
C VAL A 585 74.26 30.85 -45.08
N ASN A 586 75.48 30.66 -44.57
CA ASN A 586 76.15 29.36 -44.67
C ASN A 586 75.36 28.29 -43.89
N PRO A 587 74.94 27.18 -44.53
CA PRO A 587 74.14 26.13 -43.87
C PRO A 587 74.84 25.48 -42.67
N ILE A 588 76.17 25.63 -42.53
CA ILE A 588 76.95 25.13 -41.40
C ILE A 588 76.42 25.65 -40.05
N TRP A 589 75.89 26.88 -40.00
CA TRP A 589 75.30 27.47 -38.79
C TRP A 589 74.09 26.69 -38.26
N SER A 590 73.38 25.93 -39.10
CA SER A 590 72.24 25.10 -38.68
C SER A 590 72.59 23.61 -38.57
N THR A 591 73.58 23.12 -39.33
CA THR A 591 73.93 21.68 -39.37
C THR A 591 74.99 21.26 -38.36
N SER A 592 75.93 22.15 -37.99
CA SER A 592 77.11 21.81 -37.17
C SER A 592 77.19 22.62 -35.86
N LEU A 593 76.04 22.93 -35.24
CA LEU A 593 75.97 23.72 -34.00
C LEU A 593 76.83 23.15 -32.86
N THR A 594 76.86 21.82 -32.71
CA THR A 594 77.66 21.17 -31.67
C THR A 594 79.16 21.33 -31.89
N GLU A 595 79.61 21.22 -33.15
CA GLU A 595 81.03 21.36 -33.51
C GLU A 595 81.50 22.80 -33.33
N ILE A 596 80.68 23.77 -33.74
CA ILE A 596 80.97 25.20 -33.54
C ILE A 596 81.08 25.51 -32.04
N LYS A 597 80.16 24.97 -31.22
CA LYS A 597 80.21 25.16 -29.77
C LYS A 597 81.47 24.57 -29.16
N THR A 598 81.86 23.35 -29.56
CA THR A 598 83.12 22.75 -29.09
C THR A 598 84.34 23.57 -29.51
N LEU A 599 84.32 24.19 -30.69
CA LEU A 599 85.42 25.01 -31.18
C LEU A 599 85.52 26.34 -30.41
N LEU A 600 84.39 26.94 -30.05
CA LEU A 600 84.35 28.12 -29.18
C LEU A 600 84.82 27.79 -27.75
N ASP A 601 84.39 26.65 -27.19
CA ASP A 601 84.80 26.19 -25.86
C ASP A 601 86.31 25.85 -25.82
N GLN A 602 86.83 25.26 -26.90
CA GLN A 602 88.27 25.02 -27.06
C GLN A 602 89.05 26.31 -27.25
N GLY A 603 88.55 27.25 -28.05
CA GLY A 603 89.17 28.56 -28.25
C GLY A 603 89.24 29.38 -26.96
N THR A 604 88.18 29.37 -26.17
CA THR A 604 88.14 30.02 -24.85
C THR A 604 89.06 29.33 -23.85
N SER A 605 89.07 27.99 -23.79
CA SER A 605 90.05 27.26 -22.96
C SER A 605 91.48 27.53 -23.39
N TYR A 606 91.75 27.56 -24.70
CA TYR A 606 93.07 27.89 -25.23
C TYR A 606 93.49 29.29 -24.81
N GLN A 607 92.62 30.29 -24.98
CA GLN A 607 92.91 31.67 -24.61
C GLN A 607 93.14 31.82 -23.11
N HIS A 608 92.35 31.14 -22.28
CA HIS A 608 92.52 31.14 -20.83
C HIS A 608 93.86 30.52 -20.41
N ASN A 609 94.16 29.32 -20.92
CA ASN A 609 95.43 28.63 -20.64
C ASN A 609 96.64 29.44 -21.17
N PHE A 610 96.48 30.09 -22.33
CA PHE A 610 97.51 30.96 -22.89
C PHE A 610 97.78 32.15 -21.96
N GLU A 611 96.75 32.82 -21.44
CA GLU A 611 96.93 33.93 -20.48
C GLU A 611 97.59 33.51 -19.16
N GLU A 612 97.28 32.32 -18.64
CA GLU A 612 97.93 31.79 -17.43
C GLU A 612 99.45 31.58 -17.63
N ILE A 613 99.82 31.00 -18.77
CA ILE A 613 101.22 30.65 -19.05
C ILE A 613 102.02 31.85 -19.55
N LYS A 614 101.37 32.84 -20.18
CA LYS A 614 102.01 34.05 -20.73
C LYS A 614 102.91 34.79 -19.74
N ASN A 615 102.58 34.78 -18.46
CA ASN A 615 103.39 35.46 -17.44
C ASN A 615 104.59 34.62 -16.94
N LEU A 616 104.66 33.34 -17.30
CA LEU A 616 105.68 32.39 -16.84
C LEU A 616 106.73 32.06 -17.92
N ILE A 617 106.45 32.36 -19.19
CA ILE A 617 107.32 32.08 -20.34
C ILE A 617 107.58 33.37 -21.09
N HIS A 618 108.81 33.58 -21.58
CA HIS A 618 109.11 34.69 -22.48
C HIS A 618 108.38 34.51 -23.81
N ASP A 619 107.73 35.57 -24.31
CA ASP A 619 106.87 35.54 -25.51
C ASP A 619 107.52 34.83 -26.72
N ASP A 620 108.84 34.92 -26.89
CA ASP A 620 109.60 34.33 -28.00
C ASP A 620 109.80 32.80 -27.90
N GLN A 621 109.26 32.13 -26.89
CA GLN A 621 109.48 30.69 -26.62
C GLN A 621 108.20 29.84 -26.64
N PHE A 622 107.03 30.43 -26.90
CA PHE A 622 105.75 29.71 -26.93
C PHE A 622 105.66 28.66 -28.04
N ASP A 623 106.31 28.91 -29.17
CA ASP A 623 106.34 27.99 -30.32
C ASP A 623 107.57 27.06 -30.30
N THR A 624 108.36 27.04 -29.22
CA THR A 624 109.58 26.22 -29.16
C THR A 624 109.23 24.73 -29.02
N PRO A 625 109.75 23.85 -29.90
CA PRO A 625 109.49 22.41 -29.81
C PRO A 625 110.08 21.82 -28.51
N LEU A 626 109.20 21.39 -27.60
CA LEU A 626 109.59 20.83 -26.29
C LEU A 626 110.40 19.51 -26.37
N LEU A 627 110.44 18.85 -27.54
CA LEU A 627 111.18 17.60 -27.71
C LEU A 627 112.70 17.81 -27.64
N GLU A 628 113.24 18.84 -28.27
CA GLU A 628 114.70 19.09 -28.30
C GLU A 628 115.21 19.54 -26.92
N LEU A 629 114.41 20.33 -26.20
CA LEU A 629 114.72 20.78 -24.83
C LEU A 629 114.79 19.61 -23.84
N ARG A 630 113.97 18.57 -24.04
CA ARG A 630 113.92 17.38 -23.19
C ARG A 630 115.21 16.54 -23.30
N ASP A 631 115.74 16.40 -24.50
CA ASP A 631 116.96 15.62 -24.75
C ASP A 631 118.21 16.34 -24.21
N GLU A 632 118.27 17.66 -24.30
CA GLU A 632 119.37 18.45 -23.72
C GLU A 632 119.36 18.41 -22.19
N LEU A 633 118.19 18.49 -21.55
CA LEU A 633 118.06 18.39 -20.10
C LEU A 633 118.44 17.01 -19.55
N GLN A 634 118.34 15.93 -20.34
CA GLN A 634 118.81 14.59 -19.92
C GLN A 634 120.34 14.48 -19.75
N THR A 635 121.11 15.39 -20.35
CA THR A 635 122.58 15.37 -20.23
C THR A 635 123.07 15.98 -18.92
N ILE A 636 122.17 16.56 -18.13
CA ILE A 636 122.45 17.20 -16.85
C ILE A 636 122.33 16.17 -15.73
N PRO A 637 123.30 16.06 -14.79
CA PRO A 637 123.20 15.12 -13.68
C PRO A 637 121.98 15.43 -12.81
N ASP A 638 121.22 14.39 -12.40
CA ASP A 638 119.99 14.51 -11.59
C ASP A 638 120.18 15.28 -10.26
N ASN A 639 121.41 15.37 -9.78
CA ASN A 639 121.75 16.02 -8.51
C ASN A 639 122.17 17.49 -8.69
N LEU A 640 122.01 18.06 -9.90
CA LEU A 640 122.33 19.47 -10.13
C LEU A 640 121.26 20.34 -9.47
N LEU A 641 121.65 21.00 -8.37
CA LEU A 641 120.78 21.94 -7.68
C LEU A 641 120.47 23.16 -8.58
N PRO A 642 119.30 23.81 -8.44
CA PRO A 642 118.93 24.99 -9.23
C PRO A 642 119.95 26.13 -9.16
N GLU A 643 120.62 26.28 -8.01
CA GLU A 643 121.73 27.22 -7.81
C GLU A 643 122.97 26.90 -8.68
N GLY A 644 123.10 25.65 -9.14
CA GLY A 644 124.13 25.23 -10.08
C GLY A 644 124.03 25.94 -11.43
N PHE A 645 122.82 26.22 -11.93
CA PHE A 645 122.64 26.98 -13.17
C PHE A 645 122.99 28.47 -13.01
N SER A 646 122.68 29.06 -11.85
CA SER A 646 123.04 30.45 -11.56
C SER A 646 124.54 30.61 -11.33
N ALA A 647 125.18 29.64 -10.65
CA ALA A 647 126.62 29.57 -10.45
C ALA A 647 127.38 29.33 -11.78
N ALA A 648 126.88 28.45 -12.64
CA ALA A 648 127.45 28.22 -13.98
C ALA A 648 127.37 29.49 -14.84
N ARG A 649 126.23 30.20 -14.80
CA ARG A 649 126.02 31.47 -15.53
C ARG A 649 126.92 32.59 -15.04
N THR A 650 127.23 32.65 -13.74
CA THR A 650 128.17 33.64 -13.16
C THR A 650 129.64 33.29 -13.40
N LEU A 651 129.99 31.99 -13.47
CA LEU A 651 131.35 31.53 -13.78
C LEU A 651 131.69 31.59 -15.28
N LEU A 652 130.71 31.45 -16.18
CA LEU A 652 130.90 31.44 -17.64
C LEU A 652 131.72 32.64 -18.17
N PRO A 653 131.42 33.91 -17.80
CA PRO A 653 132.21 35.07 -18.28
C PRO A 653 133.57 35.22 -17.57
N LEU A 654 133.75 34.64 -16.38
CA LEU A 654 135.00 34.71 -15.60
C LEU A 654 136.00 33.60 -15.98
N LEU A 655 135.52 32.50 -16.55
CA LEU A 655 136.31 31.34 -17.00
C LEU A 655 137.49 31.71 -17.91
N PRO A 656 137.32 32.58 -18.94
CA PRO A 656 138.43 33.02 -19.79
C PRO A 656 139.48 33.82 -19.01
N GLN A 657 139.06 34.65 -18.05
CA GLN A 657 139.96 35.46 -17.21
C GLN A 657 140.75 34.58 -16.22
N ILE A 658 140.10 33.59 -15.63
CA ILE A 658 140.75 32.59 -14.76
C ILE A 658 141.75 31.76 -15.57
N GLN A 659 141.39 31.32 -16.78
CA GLN A 659 142.32 30.61 -17.67
C GLN A 659 143.54 31.48 -18.02
N MET A 660 143.35 32.77 -18.32
CA MET A 660 144.43 33.73 -18.57
C MET A 660 145.32 33.96 -17.34
N ALA A 661 144.73 34.10 -16.15
CA ALA A 661 145.47 34.28 -14.90
C ALA A 661 146.32 33.04 -14.58
N VAL A 662 145.76 31.84 -14.75
CA VAL A 662 146.48 30.57 -14.58
C VAL A 662 147.61 30.45 -15.61
N THR A 663 147.37 30.81 -16.88
CA THR A 663 148.43 30.78 -17.91
C THR A 663 149.54 31.80 -17.63
N ASN A 664 149.24 33.01 -17.16
CA ASN A 664 150.24 34.00 -16.77
C ASN A 664 151.05 33.58 -15.55
N LEU A 665 150.41 33.00 -14.52
CA LEU A 665 151.08 32.49 -13.31
C LEU A 665 152.02 31.32 -13.64
N THR A 666 151.61 30.44 -14.56
CA THR A 666 152.49 29.36 -15.06
C THR A 666 153.66 29.85 -15.92
N LYS A 667 153.63 31.10 -16.39
CA LYS A 667 154.68 31.73 -17.22
C LYS A 667 155.76 32.42 -16.38
N GLU A 668 155.42 33.00 -15.23
CA GLU A 668 156.37 33.63 -14.31
C GLU A 668 157.16 32.62 -13.43
N LEU A 669 156.60 31.44 -13.16
CA LEU A 669 157.17 30.46 -12.23
C LEU A 669 158.16 29.43 -12.83
N GLY A 670 158.72 29.66 -14.02
CA GLY A 670 159.92 28.95 -14.52
C GLY A 670 160.01 27.42 -14.30
N LYS A 671 159.48 26.65 -15.27
CA LYS A 671 159.72 25.23 -15.60
C LYS A 671 158.94 24.10 -14.86
N VAL A 672 158.14 23.42 -15.72
CA VAL A 672 157.99 21.96 -15.94
C VAL A 672 156.73 21.26 -15.42
N ARG A 673 155.81 21.08 -16.39
CA ARG A 673 154.84 19.99 -16.65
C ARG A 673 154.08 19.38 -15.46
N ILE A 674 152.80 19.71 -15.39
CA ILE A 674 151.76 18.80 -14.90
C ILE A 674 150.70 18.61 -15.99
N SER A 675 150.24 17.38 -16.10
CA SER A 675 149.38 16.75 -17.10
C SER A 675 148.17 17.58 -17.58
N ARG A 676 148.01 17.67 -18.91
CA ARG A 676 146.73 17.96 -19.58
C ARG A 676 145.75 16.81 -19.33
N SER A 677 145.15 16.75 -18.14
CA SER A 677 144.01 15.87 -17.87
C SER A 677 142.93 16.50 -17.00
N PHE A 678 143.07 17.77 -16.61
CA PHE A 678 142.04 18.46 -15.83
C PHE A 678 141.75 19.82 -16.46
N LEU A 679 140.47 20.00 -16.77
CA LEU A 679 139.79 21.23 -17.20
C LEU A 679 139.89 21.61 -18.70
N PRO A 680 138.77 21.96 -19.35
CA PRO A 680 137.46 21.32 -19.22
C PRO A 680 136.65 21.28 -20.54
N LYS A 681 135.83 20.23 -20.65
CA LYS A 681 134.56 20.18 -21.39
C LYS A 681 133.54 21.18 -20.79
N LEU A 682 133.88 22.47 -20.73
CA LEU A 682 133.01 23.58 -20.28
C LEU A 682 132.85 24.63 -21.39
N THR A 683 133.00 24.23 -22.65
CA THR A 683 132.75 25.06 -23.83
C THR A 683 131.69 24.45 -24.75
N ARG A 684 130.68 23.79 -24.17
CA ARG A 684 129.40 23.59 -24.82
C ARG A 684 128.31 24.06 -23.88
#